data_AF-A0A8J4TFF9-F1
#
_entry.id   AF-A0A8J4TFF9-F1
#
_cell.length_a   1.000
_cell.length_b   1.000
_cell.length_c   1.000
_cell.angle_alpha   90.00
_cell.angle_beta   90.00
_cell.angle_gamma   90.00
#
_symmetry.space_group_name_H-M   'P 1'
#
loop_
_entity.id
_entity.type
_entity.pdbx_description
1 polymer ?
#
loop_
_entity_poly.entity_id
_entity_poly.type
_entity_poly.pdbx_seq_one_letter_code
_entity_poly.pdbx_strand_id
1 'polypeptide(L)'
;MAVVRSAMRFLCLCLGACAFWKQILAGTGAGMRTWDRFSKLPYPEDKAFLYDTFPTDFIWAVGTAAYQVEGAWQKDGKGKSVWDTFTRAGSRVVSGDVGSDSYHNLAADLRALQQLGVTHYRFSLSWPRIFSNGTRSTYNDKGVEYYQSLIRGLKRIRVEPVVTLYHWDLPESLQNAYGGWSDPVLVDLFRDYADFCFQTFGSDVKIWITMDNPFVVAWHGYGTGVVAPGIKNDPDMPFRVGHNLLKAHAAAWHVYDERYRVHQGGRVSIALASHWIKPSRTRQESRRACQCSLEFVLGWFAHPLFVDGDYPPCMKRNLTHRLPLFTKAEREYVNGTADFFALSHGPALSFQLINDSLRFGQTEDLDLRMLLFWVYSEYNKPPIFVVESGWFVNGNTKTKDAKHMYYLKRFIAETLKAIRLDKVDVFGYTAWSLLDGFEWYREYGIRRGLYYVDFKSDHLTREPKTSAMFYSKLIEKNGFPLLPENRPLVGVFPCGFTWGVAANSIQVETTPMQFVDSSVYIWNISNNGNLKKLEGVEVPMHRKRHCADFAAIRQQVSDIQHMHVSHFHFSLNWSSIVPTGHVSEANNTLLSYYHCFVSELRRANITPVVTLWHHTGKLSSLPVPLETNRGWQSEETVQAFAAYARLCFQRLGDYVKLWITLNEPNDEDLGYAVGHQLLRAHALAWRVYDSEFRQSQGGKASLVLHMDWVEPAFSFNREDMAPAKRVLDLRVGWFAEPIFGSGDYPPVMRQWLQQRNTIDLFNYHLPTFSEEDQQLVKGTYDFFALSHFTTSMVYDEVEDKYLFKDTLEVQLISDVTWIMSPRRNSPVVPWGLRKALNWVASHYKGVPIYVMANGVQEDVARFKDSLRVYYLYNYINEALK
;
A
#
# COMPACT_ATOMS: atom_id res chain seq x y z
N MET A 1 42.12 -59.97 27.32
CA MET A 1 41.26 -59.18 28.23
C MET A 1 41.43 -57.65 28.16
N ALA A 2 42.45 -57.10 27.47
CA ALA A 2 42.59 -55.64 27.33
C ALA A 2 41.73 -55.00 26.21
N VAL A 3 41.38 -55.77 25.17
CA VAL A 3 40.62 -55.26 24.01
C VAL A 3 39.12 -55.11 24.29
N VAL A 4 38.55 -55.94 25.17
CA VAL A 4 37.11 -55.89 25.52
C VAL A 4 36.79 -54.70 26.44
N ARG A 5 37.74 -54.27 27.29
CA ARG A 5 37.55 -53.10 28.17
C ARG A 5 37.62 -51.76 27.42
N SER A 6 38.30 -51.70 26.27
CA SER A 6 38.36 -50.49 25.44
C SER A 6 37.10 -50.32 24.59
N ALA A 7 36.51 -51.42 24.09
CA ALA A 7 35.28 -51.38 23.30
C ALA A 7 34.05 -50.98 24.15
N MET A 8 33.97 -51.44 25.41
CA MET A 8 32.87 -51.06 26.31
C MET A 8 32.91 -49.59 26.77
N ARG A 9 34.12 -49.00 26.87
CA ARG A 9 34.25 -47.56 27.17
C ARG A 9 33.88 -46.67 25.98
N PHE A 10 34.14 -47.11 24.75
CA PHE A 10 33.73 -46.38 23.55
C PHE A 10 32.21 -46.46 23.31
N LEU A 11 31.56 -47.60 23.59
CA LEU A 11 30.10 -47.70 23.47
C LEU A 11 29.37 -46.88 24.55
N CYS A 12 29.88 -46.79 25.78
CA CYS A 12 29.31 -45.92 26.82
C CYS A 12 29.55 -44.43 26.56
N LEU A 13 30.64 -44.04 25.89
CA LEU A 13 30.88 -42.65 25.48
C LEU A 13 30.01 -42.24 24.27
N CYS A 14 29.70 -43.16 23.35
CA CYS A 14 28.77 -42.89 22.26
C CYS A 14 27.29 -42.91 22.71
N LEU A 15 26.91 -43.77 23.68
CA LEU A 15 25.57 -43.75 24.27
C LEU A 15 25.36 -42.58 25.26
N GLY A 16 26.43 -42.05 25.87
CA GLY A 16 26.39 -40.84 26.69
C GLY A 16 26.42 -39.53 25.88
N ALA A 17 26.93 -39.56 24.65
CA ALA A 17 26.97 -38.38 23.76
C ALA A 17 25.72 -38.25 22.86
N CYS A 18 24.91 -39.30 22.73
CA CYS A 18 23.63 -39.27 21.99
C CYS A 18 22.42 -38.82 22.83
N ALA A 19 22.59 -38.49 24.12
CA ALA A 19 21.49 -38.09 25.00
C ALA A 19 21.56 -36.63 25.51
N PHE A 20 22.53 -35.82 25.07
CA PHE A 20 22.67 -34.43 25.52
C PHE A 20 23.08 -33.47 24.39
N TRP A 21 22.43 -33.58 23.23
CA TRP A 21 22.11 -32.37 22.48
C TRP A 21 20.80 -31.84 23.03
N LYS A 22 20.86 -31.18 24.19
CA LYS A 22 19.85 -30.17 24.52
C LYS A 22 19.87 -29.21 23.34
N GLN A 23 18.85 -29.27 22.50
CA GLN A 23 18.45 -28.13 21.68
C GLN A 23 18.62 -26.91 22.58
N ILE A 24 19.40 -25.93 22.13
CA ILE A 24 19.41 -24.61 22.75
C ILE A 24 17.95 -24.16 22.64
N LEU A 25 17.20 -24.34 23.73
CA LEU A 25 15.83 -23.84 23.87
C LEU A 25 15.93 -22.36 23.55
N ALA A 26 15.34 -21.94 22.43
CA ALA A 26 15.14 -20.54 22.16
C ALA A 26 14.32 -19.98 23.33
N GLY A 27 14.97 -19.19 24.19
CA GLY A 27 14.34 -18.65 25.37
C GLY A 27 13.32 -17.58 25.00
N THR A 28 12.30 -17.44 25.85
CA THR A 28 11.35 -16.31 25.88
C THR A 28 12.03 -14.98 25.53
N GLY A 29 11.48 -14.23 24.58
CA GLY A 29 12.01 -12.96 24.08
C GLY A 29 12.87 -13.04 22.81
N ALA A 30 12.96 -14.21 22.17
CA ALA A 30 13.68 -14.37 20.90
C ALA A 30 13.08 -13.52 19.76
N GLY A 31 11.76 -13.30 19.77
CA GLY A 31 11.04 -12.44 18.84
C GLY A 31 11.47 -10.97 18.90
N MET A 32 12.11 -10.53 19.99
CA MET A 32 12.62 -9.15 20.11
C MET A 32 13.68 -8.80 19.04
N ARG A 33 14.34 -9.82 18.47
CA ARG A 33 15.32 -9.63 17.39
C ARG A 33 14.70 -9.25 16.05
N THR A 34 13.39 -9.43 15.88
CA THR A 34 12.65 -9.12 14.66
C THR A 34 12.83 -7.66 14.25
N TRP A 35 12.60 -6.70 15.15
CA TRP A 35 12.77 -5.28 14.83
C TRP A 35 14.20 -4.92 14.39
N ASP A 36 15.20 -5.52 15.02
CA ASP A 36 16.60 -5.27 14.69
C ASP A 36 16.98 -5.85 13.31
N ARG A 37 16.59 -7.10 13.05
CA ARG A 37 16.82 -7.78 11.77
C ARG A 37 16.23 -7.00 10.61
N PHE A 38 14.93 -6.67 10.70
CA PHE A 38 14.24 -6.00 9.60
C PHE A 38 14.70 -4.55 9.38
N SER A 39 15.21 -3.88 10.43
CA SER A 39 15.81 -2.55 10.25
C SER A 39 17.13 -2.55 9.45
N LYS A 40 17.75 -3.72 9.25
CA LYS A 40 19.03 -3.90 8.57
C LYS A 40 18.89 -4.53 7.18
N LEU A 41 17.66 -4.87 6.75
CA LEU A 41 17.44 -5.46 5.43
C LEU A 41 17.77 -4.46 4.31
N PRO A 42 18.24 -4.94 3.13
CA PRO A 42 18.58 -4.08 2.02
C PRO A 42 17.32 -3.41 1.46
N TYR A 43 17.33 -2.09 1.40
CA TYR A 43 16.23 -1.30 0.85
C TYR A 43 16.63 -0.69 -0.50
N PRO A 44 15.72 -0.63 -1.49
CA PRO A 44 14.31 -1.03 -1.43
C PRO A 44 14.03 -2.50 -1.77
N GLU A 45 15.05 -3.32 -2.00
CA GLU A 45 14.90 -4.72 -2.41
C GLU A 45 14.01 -5.55 -1.48
N ASP A 46 14.10 -5.35 -0.16
CA ASP A 46 13.26 -6.05 0.82
C ASP A 46 11.77 -5.67 0.73
N LYS A 47 11.50 -4.45 0.25
CA LYS A 47 10.15 -3.91 0.06
C LYS A 47 9.60 -4.16 -1.34
N ALA A 48 10.46 -4.43 -2.32
CA ALA A 48 10.04 -4.77 -3.67
C ALA A 48 9.04 -5.94 -3.69
N PHE A 49 8.15 -5.93 -4.68
CA PHE A 49 7.18 -6.99 -4.86
C PHE A 49 7.89 -8.29 -5.26
N LEU A 50 7.59 -9.39 -4.57
CA LEU A 50 8.18 -10.69 -4.86
C LEU A 50 7.29 -11.46 -5.84
N TYR A 51 7.79 -11.64 -7.07
CA TYR A 51 7.16 -12.54 -8.05
C TYR A 51 7.65 -13.97 -7.83
N ASP A 52 6.84 -14.78 -7.16
CA ASP A 52 7.11 -16.20 -6.91
C ASP A 52 5.79 -16.94 -6.66
N THR A 53 5.87 -18.25 -6.54
CA THR A 53 4.76 -19.15 -6.20
C THR A 53 4.89 -19.66 -4.76
N PHE A 54 3.80 -20.10 -4.17
CA PHE A 54 3.79 -20.79 -2.89
C PHE A 54 4.26 -22.25 -3.04
N PRO A 55 4.55 -22.97 -1.93
CA PRO A 55 4.73 -24.42 -1.97
C PRO A 55 3.57 -25.13 -2.69
N THR A 56 3.82 -26.28 -3.30
CA THR A 56 2.84 -26.99 -4.15
C THR A 56 1.64 -27.54 -3.37
N ASP A 57 1.84 -27.82 -2.09
CA ASP A 57 0.87 -28.35 -1.14
C ASP A 57 0.26 -27.26 -0.22
N PHE A 58 0.45 -25.98 -0.58
CA PHE A 58 -0.03 -24.86 0.22
C PHE A 58 -1.57 -24.82 0.26
N ILE A 59 -2.10 -24.66 1.47
CA ILE A 59 -3.54 -24.59 1.71
C ILE A 59 -4.08 -23.20 1.38
N TRP A 60 -4.94 -23.12 0.37
CA TRP A 60 -5.76 -21.95 0.08
C TRP A 60 -7.16 -22.14 0.66
N ALA A 61 -7.54 -21.27 1.59
CA ALA A 61 -8.78 -21.38 2.34
C ALA A 61 -9.58 -20.08 2.36
N VAL A 62 -10.86 -20.18 2.66
CA VAL A 62 -11.72 -19.02 2.95
C VAL A 62 -12.57 -19.30 4.19
N GLY A 63 -12.92 -18.27 4.95
CA GLY A 63 -13.54 -18.43 6.27
C GLY A 63 -14.90 -17.75 6.45
N THR A 64 -15.74 -18.33 7.33
CA THR A 64 -16.96 -17.73 7.90
C THR A 64 -17.11 -18.08 9.38
N ALA A 65 -18.00 -17.35 10.06
CA ALA A 65 -18.42 -17.67 11.42
C ALA A 65 -19.95 -17.78 11.51
N ALA A 66 -20.42 -18.68 12.37
CA ALA A 66 -21.82 -19.07 12.47
C ALA A 66 -22.74 -17.87 12.69
N TYR A 67 -22.47 -17.05 13.71
CA TYR A 67 -23.31 -15.88 14.00
C TYR A 67 -23.29 -14.81 12.90
N GLN A 68 -22.21 -14.74 12.11
CA GLN A 68 -22.10 -13.76 11.04
C GLN A 68 -22.98 -14.12 9.84
N VAL A 69 -23.06 -15.42 9.49
CA VAL A 69 -23.63 -15.86 8.20
C VAL A 69 -24.84 -16.78 8.31
N GLU A 70 -24.99 -17.60 9.36
CA GLU A 70 -26.04 -18.62 9.40
C GLU A 70 -27.44 -18.03 9.48
N GLY A 71 -27.65 -17.05 10.37
CA GLY A 71 -28.98 -16.57 10.72
C GLY A 71 -29.84 -17.63 11.40
N ALA A 72 -31.14 -17.57 11.14
CA ALA A 72 -32.13 -18.54 11.61
C ALA A 72 -32.04 -18.78 13.13
N TRP A 73 -31.92 -17.68 13.90
CA TRP A 73 -31.49 -17.73 15.31
C TRP A 73 -32.39 -18.55 16.24
N GLN A 74 -33.67 -18.71 15.88
CA GLN A 74 -34.70 -19.45 16.63
C GLN A 74 -35.37 -20.58 15.82
N LYS A 75 -34.77 -20.98 14.69
CA LYS A 75 -35.32 -22.05 13.84
C LYS A 75 -34.87 -23.43 14.34
N ASP A 76 -35.71 -24.43 14.07
CA ASP A 76 -35.44 -25.86 14.30
C ASP A 76 -34.82 -26.17 15.66
N GLY A 77 -35.36 -25.57 16.72
CA GLY A 77 -34.95 -25.85 18.10
C GLY A 77 -33.63 -25.21 18.54
N LYS A 78 -32.98 -24.36 17.73
CA LYS A 78 -31.78 -23.61 18.15
C LYS A 78 -32.05 -22.76 19.39
N GLY A 79 -31.17 -22.85 20.38
CA GLY A 79 -31.15 -21.99 21.56
C GLY A 79 -30.60 -20.59 21.31
N LYS A 80 -30.80 -19.69 22.28
CA LYS A 80 -30.20 -18.35 22.25
C LYS A 80 -28.72 -18.41 22.54
N SER A 81 -27.93 -17.65 21.79
CA SER A 81 -26.55 -17.31 22.13
C SER A 81 -26.50 -16.01 22.94
N VAL A 82 -25.37 -15.74 23.59
CA VAL A 82 -25.08 -14.45 24.22
C VAL A 82 -25.18 -13.27 23.25
N TRP A 83 -24.88 -13.50 21.96
CA TRP A 83 -25.03 -12.47 20.92
C TRP A 83 -26.50 -12.20 20.57
N ASP A 84 -27.36 -13.22 20.64
CA ASP A 84 -28.80 -13.03 20.48
C ASP A 84 -29.36 -12.11 21.57
N THR A 85 -28.94 -12.28 22.82
CA THR A 85 -29.33 -11.36 23.89
C THR A 85 -28.66 -9.99 23.72
N PHE A 86 -27.37 -9.94 23.41
CA PHE A 86 -26.59 -8.69 23.34
C PHE A 86 -27.02 -7.74 22.21
N THR A 87 -27.44 -8.27 21.06
CA THR A 87 -27.96 -7.46 19.94
C THR A 87 -29.35 -6.87 20.24
N ARG A 88 -30.07 -7.43 21.22
CA ARG A 88 -31.41 -6.97 21.65
C ARG A 88 -31.40 -6.13 22.93
N ALA A 89 -30.24 -5.97 23.57
CA ALA A 89 -30.12 -5.20 24.79
C ALA A 89 -30.05 -3.68 24.52
N GLY A 90 -30.75 -2.88 25.32
CA GLY A 90 -30.70 -1.42 25.26
C GLY A 90 -31.47 -0.84 24.06
N SER A 91 -30.89 0.19 23.41
CA SER A 91 -31.47 0.90 22.25
C SER A 91 -31.00 0.37 20.89
N ARG A 92 -30.44 -0.84 20.85
CA ARG A 92 -29.90 -1.44 19.61
C ARG A 92 -31.05 -1.94 18.73
N VAL A 93 -30.96 -1.64 17.43
CA VAL A 93 -32.01 -1.96 16.44
C VAL A 93 -31.56 -3.04 15.45
N VAL A 94 -30.24 -3.25 15.31
CA VAL A 94 -29.67 -4.14 14.29
C VAL A 94 -29.25 -5.47 14.92
N SER A 95 -29.64 -6.59 14.30
CA SER A 95 -29.33 -7.95 14.77
C SER A 95 -28.75 -8.84 13.67
N GLY A 96 -28.15 -9.96 14.09
CA GLY A 96 -27.65 -11.05 13.23
C GLY A 96 -28.69 -12.15 12.98
N ASP A 97 -29.99 -11.86 13.17
CA ASP A 97 -31.06 -12.85 13.19
C ASP A 97 -31.21 -13.62 11.87
N VAL A 98 -31.00 -12.91 10.77
CA VAL A 98 -30.95 -13.45 9.41
C VAL A 98 -29.49 -13.54 8.95
N GLY A 99 -28.65 -12.55 9.30
CA GLY A 99 -27.27 -12.50 8.83
C GLY A 99 -27.23 -12.58 7.31
N SER A 100 -26.54 -13.58 6.79
CA SER A 100 -26.50 -13.91 5.36
C SER A 100 -27.39 -15.09 4.97
N ASP A 101 -28.13 -15.64 5.93
CA ASP A 101 -29.04 -16.77 5.78
C ASP A 101 -28.42 -18.04 5.18
N SER A 102 -27.16 -18.33 5.54
CA SER A 102 -26.46 -19.55 5.15
C SER A 102 -27.11 -20.84 5.68
N TYR A 103 -27.95 -20.74 6.72
CA TYR A 103 -28.69 -21.90 7.23
C TYR A 103 -29.66 -22.45 6.18
N HIS A 104 -30.38 -21.58 5.45
CA HIS A 104 -31.29 -22.00 4.38
C HIS A 104 -30.61 -22.04 3.00
N ASN A 105 -29.51 -21.30 2.80
CA ASN A 105 -28.87 -21.11 1.49
C ASN A 105 -27.55 -21.87 1.28
N LEU A 106 -27.42 -23.07 1.86
CA LEU A 106 -26.20 -23.89 1.76
C LEU A 106 -25.72 -24.11 0.32
N ALA A 107 -26.66 -24.32 -0.63
CA ALA A 107 -26.31 -24.54 -2.03
C ALA A 107 -25.64 -23.32 -2.68
N ALA A 108 -26.00 -22.09 -2.27
CA ALA A 108 -25.38 -20.88 -2.78
C ALA A 108 -23.95 -20.72 -2.27
N ASP A 109 -23.71 -21.01 -0.99
CA ASP A 109 -22.38 -20.95 -0.37
C ASP A 109 -21.43 -21.98 -1.00
N LEU A 110 -21.90 -23.20 -1.24
CA LEU A 110 -21.12 -24.24 -1.92
C LEU A 110 -20.75 -23.84 -3.37
N ARG A 111 -21.65 -23.15 -4.08
CA ARG A 111 -21.33 -22.60 -5.41
C ARG A 111 -20.26 -21.52 -5.35
N ALA A 112 -20.32 -20.62 -4.36
CA ALA A 112 -19.31 -19.60 -4.15
C ALA A 112 -17.93 -20.21 -3.87
N LEU A 113 -17.85 -21.24 -3.02
CA LEU A 113 -16.61 -21.98 -2.76
C LEU A 113 -16.03 -22.63 -4.02
N GLN A 114 -16.88 -23.27 -4.83
CA GLN A 114 -16.47 -23.90 -6.08
C GLN A 114 -15.94 -22.88 -7.10
N GLN A 115 -16.57 -21.70 -7.19
CA GLN A 115 -16.13 -20.60 -8.05
C GLN A 115 -14.77 -20.02 -7.63
N LEU A 116 -14.50 -19.93 -6.32
CA LEU A 116 -13.20 -19.47 -5.83
C LEU A 116 -12.08 -20.47 -6.13
N GLY A 117 -12.37 -21.77 -6.21
CA GLY A 117 -11.36 -22.80 -6.39
C GLY A 117 -10.49 -23.04 -5.15
N VAL A 118 -10.99 -22.68 -3.96
CA VAL A 118 -10.29 -22.93 -2.68
C VAL A 118 -10.14 -24.43 -2.41
N THR A 119 -9.10 -24.79 -1.67
CA THR A 119 -8.86 -26.17 -1.22
C THR A 119 -9.57 -26.47 0.10
N HIS A 120 -9.73 -25.47 0.96
CA HIS A 120 -10.27 -25.62 2.31
C HIS A 120 -11.33 -24.57 2.61
N TYR A 121 -12.30 -24.92 3.45
CA TYR A 121 -13.31 -23.98 3.95
C TYR A 121 -13.32 -24.00 5.48
N ARG A 122 -13.06 -22.83 6.07
CA ARG A 122 -13.13 -22.64 7.51
C ARG A 122 -14.51 -22.15 7.91
N PHE A 123 -15.20 -22.89 8.76
CA PHE A 123 -16.50 -22.48 9.31
C PHE A 123 -16.57 -22.84 10.80
N SER A 124 -17.48 -22.21 11.54
CA SER A 124 -17.72 -22.56 12.94
C SER A 124 -19.02 -23.32 13.14
N LEU A 125 -19.04 -24.18 14.15
CA LEU A 125 -20.27 -24.79 14.66
C LEU A 125 -20.92 -23.84 15.66
N SER A 126 -22.23 -23.70 15.59
CA SER A 126 -22.97 -22.95 16.60
C SER A 126 -23.34 -23.86 17.76
N TRP A 127 -22.67 -23.66 18.89
CA TRP A 127 -22.93 -24.43 20.11
C TRP A 127 -24.42 -24.43 20.51
N PRO A 128 -25.14 -23.29 20.58
CA PRO A 128 -26.57 -23.30 20.90
C PRO A 128 -27.46 -23.88 19.80
N ARG A 129 -26.95 -24.10 18.58
CA ARG A 129 -27.68 -24.84 17.54
C ARG A 129 -27.56 -26.34 17.73
N ILE A 130 -26.43 -26.85 18.21
CA ILE A 130 -26.21 -28.28 18.49
C ILE A 130 -26.81 -28.67 19.84
N PHE A 131 -26.59 -27.84 20.87
CA PHE A 131 -27.11 -28.02 22.22
C PHE A 131 -27.82 -26.76 22.68
N SER A 132 -29.16 -26.75 22.65
CA SER A 132 -29.96 -25.54 22.84
C SER A 132 -29.78 -24.86 24.21
N ASN A 133 -29.48 -25.61 25.27
CA ASN A 133 -29.12 -25.08 26.59
C ASN A 133 -27.60 -25.16 26.89
N GLY A 134 -26.79 -25.59 25.93
CA GLY A 134 -25.35 -25.80 26.05
C GLY A 134 -24.90 -27.19 26.52
N THR A 135 -25.83 -28.07 26.90
CA THR A 135 -25.52 -29.44 27.35
C THR A 135 -26.10 -30.51 26.43
N ARG A 136 -25.54 -31.73 26.48
CA ARG A 136 -26.00 -32.90 25.70
C ARG A 136 -27.48 -33.25 25.90
N SER A 137 -28.08 -32.84 27.03
CA SER A 137 -29.49 -33.10 27.34
C SER A 137 -30.46 -32.42 26.37
N THR A 138 -30.03 -31.33 25.71
CA THR A 138 -30.80 -30.60 24.71
C THR A 138 -30.21 -30.75 23.32
N TYR A 139 -29.82 -31.98 22.97
CA TYR A 139 -29.38 -32.34 21.63
C TYR A 139 -30.41 -31.94 20.58
N ASN A 140 -29.95 -31.24 19.54
CA ASN A 140 -30.75 -30.84 18.39
C ASN A 140 -30.28 -31.57 17.13
N ASP A 141 -31.10 -32.51 16.67
CA ASP A 141 -30.86 -33.33 15.48
C ASP A 141 -30.81 -32.49 14.19
N LYS A 142 -31.70 -31.49 14.06
CA LYS A 142 -31.75 -30.60 12.89
C LYS A 142 -30.50 -29.74 12.75
N GLY A 143 -30.00 -29.23 13.87
CA GLY A 143 -28.73 -28.49 13.92
C GLY A 143 -27.55 -29.34 13.43
N VAL A 144 -27.47 -30.59 13.86
CA VAL A 144 -26.41 -31.52 13.44
C VAL A 144 -26.58 -31.94 11.97
N GLU A 145 -27.81 -32.18 11.51
CA GLU A 145 -28.12 -32.51 10.12
C GLU A 145 -27.66 -31.41 9.14
N TYR A 146 -27.79 -30.14 9.53
CA TYR A 146 -27.27 -29.00 8.78
C TYR A 146 -25.74 -29.10 8.57
N TYR A 147 -24.96 -29.26 9.64
CA TYR A 147 -23.49 -29.34 9.54
C TYR A 147 -23.03 -30.60 8.82
N GLN A 148 -23.69 -31.76 9.02
CA GLN A 148 -23.42 -32.96 8.23
C GLN A 148 -23.70 -32.73 6.75
N SER A 149 -24.75 -31.99 6.41
CA SER A 149 -25.09 -31.65 5.02
C SER A 149 -24.08 -30.70 4.39
N LEU A 150 -23.59 -29.72 5.15
CA LEU A 150 -22.47 -28.84 4.75
C LEU A 150 -21.20 -29.66 4.49
N ILE A 151 -20.75 -30.49 5.43
CA ILE A 151 -19.54 -31.31 5.29
C ILE A 151 -19.67 -32.28 4.10
N ARG A 152 -20.82 -32.92 3.91
CA ARG A 152 -21.10 -33.75 2.71
C ARG A 152 -21.09 -32.92 1.43
N GLY A 153 -21.52 -31.66 1.48
CA GLY A 153 -21.46 -30.72 0.37
C GLY A 153 -20.03 -30.36 0.00
N LEU A 154 -19.20 -30.01 0.99
CA LEU A 154 -17.78 -29.70 0.83
C LEU A 154 -17.01 -30.86 0.20
N LYS A 155 -17.22 -32.08 0.70
CA LYS A 155 -16.66 -33.31 0.11
C LYS A 155 -17.03 -33.49 -1.37
N ARG A 156 -18.29 -33.23 -1.72
CA ARG A 156 -18.76 -33.35 -3.12
C ARG A 156 -18.04 -32.38 -4.06
N ILE A 157 -17.71 -31.19 -3.58
CA ILE A 157 -16.96 -30.18 -4.35
C ILE A 157 -15.43 -30.24 -4.10
N ARG A 158 -14.94 -31.29 -3.40
CA ARG A 158 -13.52 -31.52 -3.07
C ARG A 158 -12.87 -30.39 -2.27
N VAL A 159 -13.62 -29.81 -1.33
CA VAL A 159 -13.13 -28.83 -0.37
C VAL A 159 -13.02 -29.49 1.00
N GLU A 160 -11.87 -29.34 1.66
CA GLU A 160 -11.64 -29.90 2.98
C GLU A 160 -12.16 -28.97 4.10
N PRO A 161 -12.86 -29.48 5.13
CA PRO A 161 -13.38 -28.66 6.21
C PRO A 161 -12.30 -28.33 7.26
N VAL A 162 -12.23 -27.06 7.64
CA VAL A 162 -11.51 -26.57 8.83
C VAL A 162 -12.54 -26.10 9.84
N VAL A 163 -12.79 -26.88 10.90
CA VAL A 163 -13.93 -26.61 11.79
C VAL A 163 -13.49 -25.87 13.04
N THR A 164 -14.16 -24.76 13.34
CA THR A 164 -14.02 -24.03 14.60
C THR A 164 -15.14 -24.42 15.56
N LEU A 165 -14.82 -24.93 16.75
CA LEU A 165 -15.84 -25.39 17.72
C LEU A 165 -16.58 -24.23 18.39
N TYR A 166 -15.86 -23.17 18.74
CA TYR A 166 -16.40 -22.00 19.42
C TYR A 166 -15.97 -20.70 18.73
N HIS A 167 -16.95 -19.94 18.24
CA HIS A 167 -16.72 -18.63 17.61
C HIS A 167 -17.65 -17.58 18.23
N TRP A 168 -17.41 -17.34 19.52
CA TRP A 168 -18.00 -16.27 20.35
C TRP A 168 -19.50 -16.43 20.68
N ASP A 169 -20.13 -17.50 20.23
CA ASP A 169 -21.57 -17.74 20.31
C ASP A 169 -21.95 -18.67 21.47
N LEU A 170 -21.53 -18.31 22.68
CA LEU A 170 -21.83 -19.07 23.91
C LEU A 170 -23.36 -19.21 24.10
N PRO A 171 -23.88 -20.41 24.45
CA PRO A 171 -25.29 -20.56 24.81
C PRO A 171 -25.67 -19.66 25.99
N GLU A 172 -26.73 -18.88 25.83
CA GLU A 172 -27.21 -17.91 26.80
C GLU A 172 -27.58 -18.57 28.14
N SER A 173 -28.08 -19.80 28.10
CA SER A 173 -28.39 -20.58 29.31
C SER A 173 -27.16 -20.80 30.20
N LEU A 174 -25.97 -20.98 29.62
CA LEU A 174 -24.72 -21.15 30.38
C LEU A 174 -24.24 -19.81 30.96
N GLN A 175 -24.45 -18.71 30.23
CA GLN A 175 -24.17 -17.36 30.74
C GLN A 175 -25.05 -17.03 31.95
N ASN A 176 -26.34 -17.38 31.91
CA ASN A 176 -27.28 -17.10 32.99
C ASN A 176 -27.12 -18.03 34.20
N ALA A 177 -26.81 -19.31 33.99
CA ALA A 177 -26.69 -20.27 35.08
C ALA A 177 -25.36 -20.12 35.85
N TYR A 178 -24.26 -19.85 35.15
CA TYR A 178 -22.90 -19.92 35.72
C TYR A 178 -22.10 -18.63 35.55
N GLY A 179 -22.62 -17.59 34.88
CA GLY A 179 -21.83 -16.40 34.56
C GLY A 179 -20.91 -16.58 33.35
N GLY A 180 -21.11 -17.65 32.57
CA GLY A 180 -20.37 -17.94 31.35
C GLY A 180 -18.92 -18.30 31.63
N TRP A 181 -17.98 -17.81 30.82
CA TRP A 181 -16.57 -18.20 30.91
C TRP A 181 -15.86 -17.74 32.20
N SER A 182 -16.53 -16.96 33.05
CA SER A 182 -16.01 -16.60 34.35
C SER A 182 -15.99 -17.78 35.34
N ASP A 183 -16.80 -18.81 35.11
CA ASP A 183 -16.89 -19.99 35.98
C ASP A 183 -16.14 -21.20 35.39
N PRO A 184 -15.32 -21.92 36.21
CA PRO A 184 -14.54 -23.06 35.75
C PRO A 184 -15.37 -24.25 35.28
N VAL A 185 -16.67 -24.37 35.63
CA VAL A 185 -17.54 -25.47 35.16
C VAL A 185 -17.64 -25.52 33.63
N LEU A 186 -17.45 -24.38 32.95
CA LEU A 186 -17.48 -24.32 31.50
C LEU A 186 -16.33 -25.09 30.84
N VAL A 187 -15.24 -25.38 31.56
CA VAL A 187 -14.15 -26.23 31.05
C VAL A 187 -14.68 -27.63 30.74
N ASP A 188 -15.42 -28.23 31.66
CA ASP A 188 -16.00 -29.57 31.49
C ASP A 188 -17.16 -29.56 30.48
N LEU A 189 -18.01 -28.53 30.51
CA LEU A 189 -19.12 -28.42 29.55
C LEU A 189 -18.61 -28.25 28.11
N PHE A 190 -17.56 -27.46 27.91
CA PHE A 190 -16.92 -27.30 26.60
C PHE A 190 -16.21 -28.58 26.17
N ARG A 191 -15.53 -29.27 27.09
CA ARG A 191 -14.93 -30.59 26.82
C ARG A 191 -15.97 -31.58 26.31
N ASP A 192 -17.14 -31.66 26.95
CA ASP A 192 -18.19 -32.59 26.57
C ASP A 192 -18.84 -32.22 25.21
N TYR A 193 -18.89 -30.92 24.89
CA TYR A 193 -19.29 -30.43 23.57
C TYR A 193 -18.26 -30.76 22.48
N ALA A 194 -16.97 -30.54 22.76
CA ALA A 194 -15.88 -30.89 21.85
C ALA A 194 -15.84 -32.40 21.57
N ASP A 195 -15.94 -33.24 22.61
CA ASP A 195 -16.01 -34.70 22.49
C ASP A 195 -17.15 -35.14 21.55
N PHE A 196 -18.34 -34.54 21.69
CA PHE A 196 -19.47 -34.82 20.80
C PHE A 196 -19.17 -34.42 19.35
N CYS A 197 -18.56 -33.25 19.13
CA CYS A 197 -18.23 -32.77 17.79
C CYS A 197 -17.17 -33.64 17.12
N PHE A 198 -16.14 -34.06 17.85
CA PHE A 198 -15.10 -34.95 17.33
C PHE A 198 -15.65 -36.33 16.98
N GLN A 199 -16.54 -36.88 17.82
CA GLN A 199 -17.22 -38.13 17.54
C GLN A 199 -18.10 -38.03 16.29
N THR A 200 -18.84 -36.93 16.14
CA THR A 200 -19.88 -36.79 15.12
C THR A 200 -19.32 -36.40 13.75
N PHE A 201 -18.31 -35.52 13.71
CA PHE A 201 -17.80 -34.93 12.46
C PHE A 201 -16.34 -35.30 12.15
N GLY A 202 -15.58 -35.82 13.12
CA GLY A 202 -14.12 -36.00 13.02
C GLY A 202 -13.64 -37.10 12.06
N SER A 203 -14.51 -38.07 11.75
CA SER A 203 -14.86 -38.42 10.37
C SER A 203 -14.01 -37.81 9.26
N ASP A 204 -14.43 -36.57 9.01
CA ASP A 204 -14.31 -35.86 7.76
C ASP A 204 -13.50 -34.59 7.92
N VAL A 205 -13.17 -34.24 9.16
CA VAL A 205 -12.50 -33.02 9.57
C VAL A 205 -11.10 -33.34 10.06
N LYS A 206 -10.10 -32.83 9.35
CA LYS A 206 -8.68 -33.04 9.65
C LYS A 206 -7.99 -31.84 10.29
N ILE A 207 -8.64 -30.68 10.30
CA ILE A 207 -8.13 -29.49 10.97
C ILE A 207 -9.22 -28.92 11.87
N TRP A 208 -8.94 -28.88 13.16
CA TRP A 208 -9.82 -28.37 14.20
C TRP A 208 -9.23 -27.13 14.85
N ILE A 209 -10.09 -26.13 15.04
CA ILE A 209 -9.81 -24.95 15.85
C ILE A 209 -10.75 -25.00 17.05
N THR A 210 -10.24 -25.07 18.27
CA THR A 210 -11.12 -25.15 19.44
C THR A 210 -11.88 -23.84 19.65
N MET A 211 -11.17 -22.72 19.60
CA MET A 211 -11.73 -21.40 19.89
C MET A 211 -11.16 -20.38 18.91
N ASP A 212 -12.01 -19.47 18.46
CA ASP A 212 -11.59 -18.30 17.72
C ASP A 212 -11.30 -17.12 18.66
N ASN A 213 -10.08 -16.61 18.60
CA ASN A 213 -9.67 -15.34 19.20
C ASN A 213 -10.12 -15.18 20.67
N PRO A 214 -9.58 -16.00 21.59
CA PRO A 214 -9.97 -15.96 23.00
C PRO A 214 -9.65 -14.62 23.67
N PHE A 215 -8.71 -13.84 23.11
CA PHE A 215 -8.41 -12.48 23.56
C PHE A 215 -9.64 -11.58 23.49
N VAL A 216 -10.34 -11.55 22.34
CA VAL A 216 -11.53 -10.70 22.18
C VAL A 216 -12.64 -11.13 23.13
N VAL A 217 -12.86 -12.44 23.27
CA VAL A 217 -13.86 -13.00 24.19
C VAL A 217 -13.59 -12.56 25.62
N ALA A 218 -12.35 -12.72 26.09
CA ALA A 218 -11.99 -12.39 27.46
C ALA A 218 -11.95 -10.87 27.72
N TRP A 219 -11.19 -10.13 26.90
CA TRP A 219 -10.92 -8.72 27.12
C TRP A 219 -12.11 -7.82 26.76
N HIS A 220 -12.72 -8.03 25.60
CA HIS A 220 -13.81 -7.17 25.15
C HIS A 220 -15.19 -7.67 25.61
N GLY A 221 -15.34 -8.96 25.92
CA GLY A 221 -16.59 -9.52 26.45
C GLY A 221 -16.79 -9.25 27.94
N TYR A 222 -15.71 -9.32 28.73
CA TYR A 222 -15.76 -9.21 30.21
C TYR A 222 -14.89 -8.09 30.80
N GLY A 223 -14.23 -7.27 29.96
CA GLY A 223 -13.44 -6.12 30.40
C GLY A 223 -13.97 -4.80 29.85
N THR A 224 -13.89 -4.59 28.54
CA THR A 224 -14.39 -3.35 27.91
C THR A 224 -15.90 -3.36 27.68
N GLY A 225 -16.52 -4.55 27.60
CA GLY A 225 -17.94 -4.74 27.30
C GLY A 225 -18.36 -4.35 25.88
N VAL A 226 -17.43 -4.30 24.93
CA VAL A 226 -17.70 -3.89 23.53
C VAL A 226 -18.35 -5.02 22.73
N VAL A 227 -18.05 -6.27 23.08
CA VAL A 227 -18.64 -7.47 22.48
C VAL A 227 -19.44 -8.24 23.52
N ALA A 228 -20.28 -9.20 23.09
CA ALA A 228 -21.05 -10.03 24.01
C ALA A 228 -20.12 -10.79 25.00
N PRO A 229 -20.50 -10.94 26.28
CA PRO A 229 -21.78 -10.55 26.90
C PRO A 229 -21.87 -9.07 27.36
N GLY A 230 -20.83 -8.25 27.15
CA GLY A 230 -20.89 -6.82 27.47
C GLY A 230 -20.61 -6.48 28.94
N ILE A 231 -19.96 -7.37 29.68
CA ILE A 231 -19.69 -7.21 31.12
C ILE A 231 -18.42 -6.37 31.32
N LYS A 232 -18.46 -5.42 32.27
CA LYS A 232 -17.35 -4.47 32.52
C LYS A 232 -17.17 -4.11 34.00
N ASN A 233 -17.80 -4.85 34.91
CA ASN A 233 -17.95 -4.45 36.30
C ASN A 233 -16.76 -4.86 37.18
N ASP A 234 -15.92 -5.78 36.68
CA ASP A 234 -14.81 -6.37 37.43
C ASP A 234 -13.55 -6.35 36.56
N PRO A 235 -12.50 -5.59 36.93
CA PRO A 235 -11.30 -5.44 36.13
C PRO A 235 -10.43 -6.71 36.08
N ASP A 236 -10.66 -7.70 36.92
CA ASP A 236 -9.90 -8.97 36.98
C ASP A 236 -10.62 -10.12 36.28
N MET A 237 -11.92 -9.94 36.00
CA MET A 237 -12.74 -10.91 35.29
C MET A 237 -12.18 -11.33 33.91
N PRO A 238 -11.62 -10.43 33.07
CA PRO A 238 -10.99 -10.83 31.81
C PRO A 238 -9.89 -11.88 31.98
N PHE A 239 -9.09 -11.78 33.03
CA PHE A 239 -7.98 -12.71 33.27
C PHE A 239 -8.46 -14.07 33.76
N ARG A 240 -9.51 -14.11 34.60
CA ARG A 240 -10.18 -15.36 34.98
C ARG A 240 -10.84 -16.05 33.78
N VAL A 241 -11.52 -15.28 32.94
CA VAL A 241 -12.13 -15.79 31.70
C VAL A 241 -11.05 -16.35 30.77
N GLY A 242 -9.97 -15.61 30.52
CA GLY A 242 -8.85 -16.10 29.70
C GLY A 242 -8.20 -17.37 30.26
N HIS A 243 -8.10 -17.49 31.57
CA HIS A 243 -7.60 -18.69 32.24
C HIS A 243 -8.50 -19.91 32.00
N ASN A 244 -9.82 -19.76 32.14
CA ASN A 244 -10.78 -20.83 31.87
C ASN A 244 -10.81 -21.22 30.38
N LEU A 245 -10.70 -20.24 29.46
CA LEU A 245 -10.60 -20.51 28.02
C LEU A 245 -9.36 -21.35 27.67
N LEU A 246 -8.20 -21.05 28.27
CA LEU A 246 -6.98 -21.85 28.09
C LEU A 246 -7.16 -23.29 28.58
N LYS A 247 -7.76 -23.47 29.77
CA LYS A 247 -8.04 -24.80 30.34
C LYS A 247 -9.05 -25.58 29.49
N ALA A 248 -10.10 -24.92 28.99
CA ALA A 248 -11.10 -25.52 28.11
C ALA A 248 -10.51 -25.93 26.76
N HIS A 249 -9.62 -25.12 26.17
CA HIS A 249 -8.86 -25.50 24.99
C HIS A 249 -7.99 -26.74 25.24
N ALA A 250 -7.19 -26.75 26.31
CA ALA A 250 -6.35 -27.89 26.66
C ALA A 250 -7.20 -29.16 26.88
N ALA A 251 -8.33 -29.06 27.59
CA ALA A 251 -9.24 -30.18 27.79
C ALA A 251 -9.79 -30.75 26.48
N ALA A 252 -10.17 -29.90 25.52
CA ALA A 252 -10.61 -30.34 24.20
C ALA A 252 -9.47 -30.97 23.39
N TRP A 253 -8.24 -30.42 23.45
CA TRP A 253 -7.07 -30.99 22.78
C TRP A 253 -6.74 -32.40 23.30
N HIS A 254 -6.70 -32.58 24.62
CA HIS A 254 -6.43 -33.90 25.23
C HIS A 254 -7.51 -34.93 24.89
N VAL A 255 -8.78 -34.53 24.89
CA VAL A 255 -9.87 -35.41 24.42
C VAL A 255 -9.62 -35.86 22.97
N TYR A 256 -9.22 -34.95 22.09
CA TYR A 256 -8.88 -35.30 20.71
C TYR A 256 -7.69 -36.24 20.63
N ASP A 257 -6.61 -35.91 21.34
CA ASP A 257 -5.35 -36.66 21.34
C ASP A 257 -5.55 -38.11 21.83
N GLU A 258 -6.19 -38.26 23.00
CA GLU A 258 -6.37 -39.55 23.67
C GLU A 258 -7.37 -40.46 22.95
N ARG A 259 -8.47 -39.90 22.43
CA ARG A 259 -9.59 -40.70 21.92
C ARG A 259 -9.64 -40.78 20.40
N TYR A 260 -9.30 -39.71 19.70
CA TYR A 260 -9.67 -39.53 18.28
C TYR A 260 -8.48 -39.50 17.33
N ARG A 261 -7.33 -38.95 17.74
CA ARG A 261 -6.19 -38.70 16.85
C ARG A 261 -5.68 -39.96 16.16
N VAL A 262 -5.60 -41.08 16.88
CA VAL A 262 -5.09 -42.36 16.35
C VAL A 262 -5.89 -42.85 15.13
N HIS A 263 -7.21 -42.69 15.14
CA HIS A 263 -8.08 -43.22 14.07
C HIS A 263 -8.58 -42.14 13.10
N GLN A 264 -8.62 -40.87 13.51
CA GLN A 264 -9.05 -39.76 12.64
C GLN A 264 -7.87 -39.05 11.96
N GLY A 265 -6.68 -39.03 12.56
CA GLY A 265 -5.48 -38.44 11.98
C GLY A 265 -5.52 -36.91 11.77
N GLY A 266 -6.42 -36.19 12.46
CA GLY A 266 -6.50 -34.73 12.36
C GLY A 266 -5.54 -34.00 13.28
N ARG A 267 -5.52 -32.68 13.12
CA ARG A 267 -4.75 -31.73 13.93
C ARG A 267 -5.67 -30.73 14.62
N VAL A 268 -5.32 -30.34 15.83
CA VAL A 268 -6.07 -29.42 16.70
C VAL A 268 -5.17 -28.23 17.07
N SER A 269 -5.74 -27.04 16.98
CA SER A 269 -5.11 -25.79 17.41
C SER A 269 -6.18 -24.82 17.95
N ILE A 270 -5.76 -23.59 18.26
CA ILE A 270 -6.59 -22.48 18.71
C ILE A 270 -6.22 -21.23 17.92
N ALA A 271 -7.21 -20.51 17.38
CA ALA A 271 -6.93 -19.34 16.55
C ALA A 271 -6.59 -18.15 17.44
N LEU A 272 -5.33 -17.70 17.37
CA LEU A 272 -4.81 -16.61 18.17
C LEU A 272 -4.66 -15.37 17.31
N ALA A 273 -5.39 -14.31 17.66
CA ALA A 273 -5.33 -13.05 16.92
C ALA A 273 -4.25 -12.13 17.48
N SER A 274 -3.60 -11.36 16.60
CA SER A 274 -2.66 -10.32 17.01
C SER A 274 -2.63 -9.14 16.06
N HIS A 275 -2.41 -7.96 16.61
CA HIS A 275 -1.90 -6.80 15.88
C HIS A 275 -0.39 -6.94 15.66
N TRP A 276 0.18 -6.03 14.85
CA TRP A 276 1.62 -5.82 14.79
C TRP A 276 1.96 -4.41 15.28
N ILE A 277 3.14 -4.25 15.88
CA ILE A 277 3.55 -2.99 16.50
C ILE A 277 5.01 -2.66 16.16
N LYS A 278 5.25 -1.39 15.83
CA LYS A 278 6.57 -0.82 15.55
C LYS A 278 7.00 0.11 16.67
N PRO A 279 8.29 0.11 17.02
CA PRO A 279 8.80 0.98 18.06
C PRO A 279 8.75 2.43 17.57
N SER A 280 8.19 3.34 18.38
CA SER A 280 8.08 4.76 18.03
C SER A 280 9.45 5.45 17.96
N ARG A 281 10.47 4.83 18.57
CA ARG A 281 11.87 5.28 18.59
C ARG A 281 12.81 4.09 18.47
N THR A 282 14.04 4.30 18.02
CA THR A 282 15.05 3.24 17.84
C THR A 282 15.65 2.67 19.15
N ARG A 283 15.22 3.18 20.33
CA ARG A 283 15.75 2.78 21.63
C ARG A 283 15.28 1.38 22.05
N GLN A 284 16.10 0.70 22.85
CA GLN A 284 15.79 -0.64 23.36
C GLN A 284 14.52 -0.68 24.23
N GLU A 285 14.19 0.41 24.93
CA GLU A 285 12.96 0.54 25.72
C GLU A 285 11.70 0.45 24.85
N SER A 286 11.66 1.14 23.71
CA SER A 286 10.56 1.05 22.76
C SER A 286 10.39 -0.38 22.23
N ARG A 287 11.51 -1.09 21.97
CA ARG A 287 11.46 -2.51 21.56
C ARG A 287 10.92 -3.42 22.66
N ARG A 288 11.28 -3.18 23.93
CA ARG A 288 10.73 -3.91 25.08
C ARG A 288 9.22 -3.62 25.25
N ALA A 289 8.79 -2.39 25.03
CA ALA A 289 7.38 -2.01 25.06
C ALA A 289 6.59 -2.70 23.93
N CYS A 290 7.15 -2.78 22.72
CA CYS A 290 6.58 -3.55 21.62
C CYS A 290 6.46 -5.05 21.97
N GLN A 291 7.50 -5.64 22.55
CA GLN A 291 7.47 -7.03 23.01
C GLN A 291 6.36 -7.26 24.04
N CYS A 292 6.26 -6.39 25.05
CA CYS A 292 5.18 -6.45 26.03
C CYS A 292 3.79 -6.30 25.40
N SER A 293 3.63 -5.41 24.41
CA SER A 293 2.37 -5.25 23.68
C SER A 293 1.92 -6.56 23.00
N LEU A 294 2.85 -7.25 22.32
CA LEU A 294 2.57 -8.56 21.70
C LEU A 294 2.34 -9.65 22.77
N GLU A 295 3.08 -9.63 23.88
CA GLU A 295 2.87 -10.58 24.98
C GLU A 295 1.51 -10.40 25.66
N PHE A 296 0.99 -9.18 25.79
CA PHE A 296 -0.31 -8.91 26.40
C PHE A 296 -1.51 -9.33 25.55
N VAL A 297 -1.33 -9.46 24.24
CA VAL A 297 -2.38 -9.82 23.30
C VAL A 297 -2.21 -11.25 22.81
N LEU A 298 -1.12 -11.52 22.09
CA LEU A 298 -0.82 -12.83 21.52
C LEU A 298 -0.20 -13.77 22.56
N GLY A 299 0.82 -13.31 23.28
CA GLY A 299 1.55 -14.12 24.25
C GLY A 299 0.69 -14.57 25.43
N TRP A 300 -0.37 -13.84 25.78
CA TRP A 300 -1.30 -14.21 26.85
C TRP A 300 -1.85 -15.62 26.66
N PHE A 301 -2.16 -15.98 25.41
CA PHE A 301 -2.64 -17.31 25.06
C PHE A 301 -1.58 -18.18 24.41
N ALA A 302 -0.66 -17.63 23.63
CA ALA A 302 0.37 -18.42 22.94
C ALA A 302 1.47 -18.94 23.87
N HIS A 303 1.92 -18.15 24.84
CA HIS A 303 3.04 -18.53 25.70
C HIS A 303 2.74 -19.77 26.57
N PRO A 304 1.55 -19.90 27.21
CA PRO A 304 1.18 -21.13 27.90
C PRO A 304 1.18 -22.38 27.00
N LEU A 305 0.85 -22.24 25.72
CA LEU A 305 0.67 -23.36 24.80
C LEU A 305 1.98 -23.83 24.13
N PHE A 306 2.88 -22.90 23.83
CA PHE A 306 4.05 -23.18 22.98
C PHE A 306 5.39 -23.10 23.72
N VAL A 307 5.42 -22.70 25.00
CA VAL A 307 6.67 -22.50 25.75
C VAL A 307 6.75 -23.38 27.00
N ASP A 308 5.99 -23.05 28.04
CA ASP A 308 6.19 -23.66 29.37
C ASP A 308 4.94 -23.81 30.24
N GLY A 309 3.74 -23.69 29.65
CA GLY A 309 2.49 -23.84 30.38
C GLY A 309 2.09 -22.64 31.25
N ASP A 310 2.89 -21.57 31.29
CA ASP A 310 2.66 -20.41 32.16
C ASP A 310 2.47 -19.11 31.36
N TYR A 311 1.97 -18.08 32.02
CA TYR A 311 1.77 -16.76 31.42
C TYR A 311 3.11 -16.04 31.14
N PRO A 312 3.14 -15.14 30.13
CA PRO A 312 4.39 -14.49 29.72
C PRO A 312 4.95 -13.58 30.84
N PRO A 313 6.28 -13.46 30.95
CA PRO A 313 6.91 -12.70 32.03
C PRO A 313 6.46 -11.23 32.14
N CYS A 314 6.18 -10.55 31.01
CA CYS A 314 5.72 -9.17 31.06
C CYS A 314 4.34 -9.03 31.72
N MET A 315 3.42 -9.97 31.47
CA MET A 315 2.11 -9.96 32.10
C MET A 315 2.20 -10.24 33.60
N LYS A 316 2.96 -11.27 33.99
CA LYS A 316 3.12 -11.64 35.42
C LYS A 316 3.67 -10.47 36.25
N ARG A 317 4.63 -9.72 35.69
CA ARG A 317 5.23 -8.54 36.35
C ARG A 317 4.25 -7.37 36.51
N ASN A 318 3.43 -7.11 35.50
CA ASN A 318 2.54 -5.95 35.47
C ASN A 318 1.19 -6.19 36.17
N LEU A 319 0.66 -7.41 36.10
CA LEU A 319 -0.66 -7.74 36.64
C LEU A 319 -0.58 -8.28 38.08
N THR A 320 0.53 -8.90 38.46
CA THR A 320 0.77 -9.44 39.81
C THR A 320 -0.40 -10.32 40.29
N HIS A 321 -1.14 -9.90 41.30
CA HIS A 321 -2.26 -10.62 41.90
C HIS A 321 -3.54 -10.68 41.03
N ARG A 322 -3.64 -9.84 39.99
CA ARG A 322 -4.81 -9.79 39.09
C ARG A 322 -4.85 -10.96 38.10
N LEU A 323 -3.72 -11.62 37.88
CA LEU A 323 -3.58 -12.75 36.96
C LEU A 323 -3.71 -14.06 37.75
N PRO A 324 -4.59 -15.00 37.34
CA PRO A 324 -4.65 -16.32 37.95
C PRO A 324 -3.32 -17.07 37.87
N LEU A 325 -3.09 -17.99 38.80
CA LEU A 325 -1.88 -18.80 38.84
C LEU A 325 -2.19 -20.20 38.32
N PHE A 326 -1.38 -20.70 37.37
CA PHE A 326 -1.40 -22.11 37.03
C PHE A 326 -0.67 -22.93 38.09
N THR A 327 -1.31 -23.98 38.59
CA THR A 327 -0.63 -25.03 39.34
C THR A 327 0.37 -25.76 38.44
N LYS A 328 1.34 -26.46 39.03
CA LYS A 328 2.33 -27.23 38.25
C LYS A 328 1.65 -28.24 37.30
N ALA A 329 0.62 -28.93 37.76
CA ALA A 329 -0.13 -29.89 36.95
C ALA A 329 -0.87 -29.21 35.79
N GLU A 330 -1.47 -28.04 36.02
CA GLU A 330 -2.15 -27.31 34.92
C GLU A 330 -1.17 -26.77 33.90
N ARG A 331 0.02 -26.32 34.31
CA ARG A 331 1.07 -25.91 33.38
C ARG A 331 1.47 -27.05 32.45
N GLU A 332 1.73 -28.23 33.03
CA GLU A 332 2.06 -29.44 32.26
C GLU A 332 0.90 -29.87 31.35
N TYR A 333 -0.35 -29.68 31.79
CA TYR A 333 -1.54 -30.02 31.03
C TYR A 333 -1.80 -29.08 29.85
N VAL A 334 -1.53 -27.78 29.98
CA VAL A 334 -1.76 -26.77 28.92
C VAL A 334 -0.58 -26.68 27.94
N ASN A 335 0.64 -27.01 28.40
CA ASN A 335 1.82 -26.93 27.55
C ASN A 335 1.76 -27.96 26.40
N GLY A 336 2.01 -27.51 25.17
CA GLY A 336 2.05 -28.36 23.99
C GLY A 336 0.69 -28.74 23.41
N THR A 337 -0.42 -28.15 23.86
CA THR A 337 -1.77 -28.50 23.38
C THR A 337 -2.16 -27.84 22.06
N ALA A 338 -1.22 -27.69 21.13
CA ALA A 338 -1.49 -27.17 19.79
C ALA A 338 -0.52 -27.80 18.77
N ASP A 339 -1.08 -28.44 17.74
CA ASP A 339 -0.27 -29.18 16.75
C ASP A 339 0.37 -28.25 15.70
N PHE A 340 -0.13 -27.02 15.61
CA PHE A 340 0.37 -25.95 14.74
C PHE A 340 -0.06 -24.60 15.32
N PHE A 341 0.57 -23.52 14.88
CA PHE A 341 0.20 -22.17 15.27
C PHE A 341 -0.88 -21.61 14.34
N ALA A 342 -2.11 -21.45 14.83
CA ALA A 342 -3.20 -20.84 14.07
C ALA A 342 -3.24 -19.32 14.31
N LEU A 343 -2.77 -18.52 13.35
CA LEU A 343 -2.69 -17.07 13.44
C LEU A 343 -3.90 -16.38 12.79
N SER A 344 -4.55 -15.47 13.52
CA SER A 344 -5.51 -14.50 12.97
C SER A 344 -4.86 -13.11 12.90
N HIS A 345 -4.92 -12.47 11.73
CA HIS A 345 -4.41 -11.11 11.53
C HIS A 345 -5.32 -10.34 10.58
N GLY A 346 -6.03 -9.36 11.11
CA GLY A 346 -6.96 -8.53 10.35
C GLY A 346 -7.65 -7.47 11.20
N PRO A 347 -8.77 -6.90 10.72
CA PRO A 347 -9.48 -5.80 11.35
C PRO A 347 -10.31 -6.23 12.56
N ALA A 348 -10.29 -7.50 12.95
CA ALA A 348 -10.88 -7.95 14.21
C ALA A 348 -10.18 -7.27 15.41
N LEU A 349 -8.85 -7.14 15.36
CA LEU A 349 -8.07 -6.42 16.36
C LEU A 349 -7.45 -5.14 15.82
N SER A 350 -6.79 -5.23 14.66
CA SER A 350 -5.85 -4.20 14.22
C SER A 350 -6.57 -2.88 13.91
N PHE A 351 -6.10 -1.77 14.49
CA PHE A 351 -6.65 -0.41 14.41
C PHE A 351 -8.09 -0.27 14.90
N GLN A 352 -8.58 -1.24 15.68
CA GLN A 352 -9.99 -1.32 16.06
C GLN A 352 -10.17 -1.60 17.55
N LEU A 353 -9.76 -2.79 17.99
CA LEU A 353 -9.96 -3.27 19.36
C LEU A 353 -8.67 -3.16 20.21
N ILE A 354 -7.54 -2.80 19.61
CA ILE A 354 -6.31 -2.46 20.33
C ILE A 354 -6.33 -0.99 20.76
N ASN A 355 -6.38 -0.76 22.07
CA ASN A 355 -6.36 0.57 22.68
C ASN A 355 -4.93 1.02 23.06
N ASP A 356 -4.78 2.27 23.51
CA ASP A 356 -3.47 2.85 23.81
C ASP A 356 -2.75 2.15 24.98
N SER A 357 -3.49 1.59 25.94
CA SER A 357 -2.88 0.83 27.04
C SER A 357 -2.23 -0.47 26.55
N LEU A 358 -2.81 -1.13 25.55
CA LEU A 358 -2.25 -2.33 24.92
C LEU A 358 -1.13 -2.01 23.91
N ARG A 359 -1.02 -0.77 23.43
CA ARG A 359 0.08 -0.33 22.55
C ARG A 359 1.36 0.03 23.30
N PHE A 360 1.29 0.30 24.61
CA PHE A 360 2.43 0.75 25.41
C PHE A 360 3.16 1.97 24.79
N GLY A 361 2.41 2.92 24.23
CA GLY A 361 2.95 4.14 23.60
C GLY A 361 3.73 3.91 22.30
N GLN A 362 3.58 2.74 21.68
CA GLN A 362 4.21 2.40 20.40
C GLN A 362 3.18 2.49 19.25
N THR A 363 3.64 2.32 18.01
CA THR A 363 2.83 2.59 16.81
C THR A 363 2.37 1.29 16.17
N GLU A 364 1.06 1.15 15.97
CA GLU A 364 0.47 0.00 15.29
C GLU A 364 0.78 -0.01 13.78
N ASP A 365 0.94 -1.19 13.19
CA ASP A 365 1.19 -1.39 11.75
C ASP A 365 0.56 -2.71 11.26
N LEU A 366 0.46 -2.90 9.95
CA LEU A 366 -0.12 -4.06 9.26
C LEU A 366 0.97 -4.94 8.60
N ASP A 367 2.14 -5.05 9.22
CA ASP A 367 3.27 -5.82 8.68
C ASP A 367 3.18 -7.30 9.08
N LEU A 368 2.38 -8.07 8.31
CA LEU A 368 2.17 -9.50 8.54
C LEU A 368 3.47 -10.32 8.40
N ARG A 369 4.39 -9.93 7.53
CA ARG A 369 5.69 -10.61 7.37
C ARG A 369 6.51 -10.56 8.66
N MET A 370 6.60 -9.38 9.27
CA MET A 370 7.29 -9.23 10.56
C MET A 370 6.59 -10.00 11.68
N LEU A 371 5.26 -10.00 11.73
CA LEU A 371 4.49 -10.76 12.71
C LEU A 371 4.73 -12.28 12.57
N LEU A 372 4.66 -12.82 11.36
CA LEU A 372 4.96 -14.22 11.07
C LEU A 372 6.37 -14.61 11.51
N PHE A 373 7.37 -13.76 11.20
CA PHE A 373 8.75 -14.00 11.63
C PHE A 373 8.91 -13.90 13.16
N TRP A 374 8.18 -12.99 13.82
CA TRP A 374 8.17 -12.88 15.28
C TRP A 374 7.60 -14.14 15.92
N VAL A 375 6.44 -14.62 15.47
CA VAL A 375 5.82 -15.88 15.93
C VAL A 375 6.78 -17.05 15.74
N TYR A 376 7.37 -17.16 14.54
CA TYR A 376 8.34 -18.19 14.21
C TYR A 376 9.57 -18.16 15.13
N SER A 377 10.05 -16.97 15.48
CA SER A 377 11.22 -16.83 16.34
C SER A 377 10.91 -17.04 17.83
N GLU A 378 9.76 -16.56 18.29
CA GLU A 378 9.37 -16.59 19.71
C GLU A 378 8.97 -17.99 20.17
N TYR A 379 8.24 -18.74 19.33
CA TYR A 379 7.61 -20.01 19.73
C TYR A 379 8.33 -21.24 19.16
N ASN A 380 9.64 -21.16 18.97
CA ASN A 380 10.48 -22.26 18.51
C ASN A 380 10.08 -22.82 17.13
N LYS A 381 9.84 -21.92 16.17
CA LYS A 381 9.66 -22.23 14.75
C LYS A 381 8.50 -23.20 14.44
N PRO A 382 7.29 -22.97 14.97
CA PRO A 382 6.17 -23.87 14.73
C PRO A 382 5.69 -23.74 13.27
N PRO A 383 5.05 -24.79 12.72
CA PRO A 383 4.25 -24.66 11.51
C PRO A 383 3.11 -23.66 11.75
N ILE A 384 2.90 -22.74 10.83
CA ILE A 384 1.91 -21.65 10.95
C ILE A 384 0.81 -21.82 9.90
N PHE A 385 -0.45 -21.75 10.33
CA PHE A 385 -1.60 -21.58 9.47
C PHE A 385 -2.19 -20.19 9.73
N VAL A 386 -2.20 -19.31 8.72
CA VAL A 386 -2.95 -18.05 8.81
C VAL A 386 -4.43 -18.38 8.64
N VAL A 387 -5.16 -18.50 9.74
CA VAL A 387 -6.55 -18.99 9.77
C VAL A 387 -7.60 -17.89 9.57
N GLU A 388 -7.19 -16.62 9.61
CA GLU A 388 -8.01 -15.47 9.26
C GLU A 388 -7.09 -14.32 8.83
N SER A 389 -7.25 -13.82 7.60
CA SER A 389 -6.66 -12.55 7.20
C SER A 389 -7.41 -11.90 6.05
N GLY A 390 -7.40 -10.57 6.02
CA GLY A 390 -8.17 -9.74 5.11
C GLY A 390 -8.38 -8.35 5.69
N TRP A 391 -9.09 -7.49 4.97
CA TRP A 391 -9.48 -6.16 5.46
C TRP A 391 -10.98 -5.94 5.35
N PHE A 392 -11.44 -4.70 5.42
CA PHE A 392 -12.85 -4.36 5.25
C PHE A 392 -13.03 -3.15 4.34
N VAL A 393 -14.24 -3.04 3.79
CA VAL A 393 -14.76 -1.87 3.08
C VAL A 393 -15.99 -1.34 3.81
N ASN A 394 -16.45 -0.15 3.41
CA ASN A 394 -17.69 0.42 3.96
C ASN A 394 -18.91 -0.46 3.64
N GLY A 395 -19.95 -0.38 4.48
CA GLY A 395 -21.21 -1.13 4.30
C GLY A 395 -21.97 -0.79 3.01
N ASN A 396 -21.66 0.35 2.37
CA ASN A 396 -22.25 0.75 1.09
C ASN A 396 -21.52 0.16 -0.13
N THR A 397 -20.31 -0.34 0.05
CA THR A 397 -19.49 -0.89 -1.04
C THR A 397 -20.05 -2.24 -1.47
N LYS A 398 -20.42 -2.37 -2.75
CA LYS A 398 -21.09 -3.56 -3.30
C LYS A 398 -20.08 -4.58 -3.82
N THR A 399 -19.94 -4.69 -5.14
CA THR A 399 -19.11 -5.70 -5.82
C THR A 399 -17.72 -5.20 -6.21
N LYS A 400 -17.54 -3.88 -6.37
CA LYS A 400 -16.26 -3.25 -6.66
C LYS A 400 -15.55 -2.85 -5.35
N ASP A 401 -14.65 -3.70 -4.87
CA ASP A 401 -14.02 -3.61 -3.55
C ASP A 401 -12.49 -3.52 -3.61
N ALA A 402 -11.98 -2.64 -4.48
CA ALA A 402 -10.55 -2.46 -4.74
C ALA A 402 -9.69 -2.36 -3.47
N LYS A 403 -10.14 -1.61 -2.46
CA LYS A 403 -9.44 -1.49 -1.17
C LYS A 403 -9.24 -2.86 -0.52
N HIS A 404 -10.30 -3.67 -0.36
CA HIS A 404 -10.18 -5.00 0.24
C HIS A 404 -9.26 -5.90 -0.59
N MET A 405 -9.41 -5.90 -1.92
CA MET A 405 -8.57 -6.65 -2.84
C MET A 405 -7.06 -6.34 -2.68
N TYR A 406 -6.68 -5.05 -2.62
CA TYR A 406 -5.26 -4.68 -2.51
C TYR A 406 -4.67 -4.94 -1.11
N TYR A 407 -5.47 -4.83 -0.04
CA TYR A 407 -5.02 -5.30 1.29
C TYR A 407 -4.83 -6.82 1.32
N LEU A 408 -5.75 -7.58 0.72
CA LEU A 408 -5.62 -9.03 0.57
C LEU A 408 -4.36 -9.38 -0.22
N LYS A 409 -4.10 -8.69 -1.34
CA LYS A 409 -2.86 -8.83 -2.12
C LYS A 409 -1.62 -8.58 -1.27
N ARG A 410 -1.60 -7.53 -0.45
CA ARG A 410 -0.49 -7.21 0.45
C ARG A 410 -0.25 -8.31 1.49
N PHE A 411 -1.27 -8.75 2.20
CA PHE A 411 -1.11 -9.78 3.23
C PHE A 411 -0.57 -11.09 2.64
N ILE A 412 -1.07 -11.49 1.46
CA ILE A 412 -0.58 -12.70 0.80
C ILE A 412 0.85 -12.52 0.28
N ALA A 413 1.18 -11.37 -0.32
CA ALA A 413 2.54 -11.08 -0.78
C ALA A 413 3.56 -11.05 0.37
N GLU A 414 3.20 -10.47 1.52
CA GLU A 414 4.05 -10.47 2.71
C GLU A 414 4.18 -11.87 3.34
N THR A 415 3.13 -12.70 3.26
CA THR A 415 3.21 -14.13 3.64
C THR A 415 4.17 -14.89 2.71
N LEU A 416 4.11 -14.65 1.39
CA LEU A 416 5.03 -15.25 0.43
C LEU A 416 6.49 -14.88 0.72
N LYS A 417 6.76 -13.60 1.05
CA LYS A 417 8.08 -13.14 1.46
C LYS A 417 8.54 -13.80 2.76
N ALA A 418 7.65 -13.98 3.75
CA ALA A 418 7.97 -14.70 4.98
C ALA A 418 8.43 -16.14 4.70
N ILE A 419 7.75 -16.84 3.79
CA ILE A 419 8.12 -18.21 3.37
C ILE A 419 9.44 -18.19 2.60
N ARG A 420 9.53 -17.41 1.52
CA ARG A 420 10.62 -17.48 0.54
C ARG A 420 11.92 -16.85 1.04
N LEU A 421 11.83 -15.68 1.69
CA LEU A 421 13.00 -14.90 2.12
C LEU A 421 13.35 -15.17 3.59
N ASP A 422 12.35 -15.29 4.46
CA ASP A 422 12.59 -15.42 5.90
C ASP A 422 12.55 -16.88 6.41
N LYS A 423 12.18 -17.83 5.54
CA LYS A 423 12.09 -19.27 5.82
C LYS A 423 11.13 -19.61 6.96
N VAL A 424 10.08 -18.81 7.11
CA VAL A 424 8.98 -19.11 8.03
C VAL A 424 8.13 -20.25 7.45
N ASP A 425 7.83 -21.25 8.27
CA ASP A 425 7.03 -22.41 7.89
C ASP A 425 5.53 -22.09 7.92
N VAL A 426 5.05 -21.38 6.89
CA VAL A 426 3.61 -21.13 6.70
C VAL A 426 3.06 -22.12 5.67
N PHE A 427 2.09 -22.94 6.07
CA PHE A 427 1.55 -24.00 5.21
C PHE A 427 0.13 -23.72 4.68
N GLY A 428 -0.53 -22.65 5.16
CA GLY A 428 -1.85 -22.28 4.69
C GLY A 428 -2.24 -20.84 4.95
N TYR A 429 -3.21 -20.35 4.17
CA TYR A 429 -3.78 -19.01 4.27
C TYR A 429 -5.29 -19.02 4.05
N THR A 430 -6.03 -18.45 5.01
CA THR A 430 -7.48 -18.29 4.97
C THR A 430 -7.86 -16.83 4.74
N ALA A 431 -8.40 -16.52 3.56
CA ALA A 431 -9.02 -15.22 3.30
C ALA A 431 -10.30 -15.05 4.14
N TRP A 432 -10.49 -13.88 4.75
CA TRP A 432 -11.68 -13.59 5.54
C TRP A 432 -12.44 -12.37 5.01
N SER A 433 -13.72 -12.49 4.65
CA SER A 433 -14.64 -13.65 4.76
C SER A 433 -15.11 -14.18 3.40
N LEU A 434 -15.74 -15.36 3.36
CA LEU A 434 -16.37 -15.87 2.12
C LEU A 434 -17.46 -14.91 1.63
N LEU A 435 -18.34 -14.46 2.53
CA LEU A 435 -19.46 -13.60 2.18
C LEU A 435 -19.67 -12.51 3.25
N ASP A 436 -20.36 -11.45 2.85
CA ASP A 436 -20.76 -10.38 3.77
C ASP A 436 -21.74 -10.93 4.80
N GLY A 437 -21.59 -10.53 6.06
CA GLY A 437 -22.47 -10.93 7.16
C GLY A 437 -22.52 -9.89 8.28
N PHE A 438 -22.99 -10.28 9.45
CA PHE A 438 -23.06 -9.41 10.63
C PHE A 438 -21.67 -9.23 11.27
N GLU A 439 -21.10 -8.03 11.26
CA GLU A 439 -19.72 -7.73 11.70
C GLU A 439 -19.64 -7.30 13.17
N TRP A 440 -20.28 -8.07 14.05
CA TRP A 440 -20.18 -7.94 15.51
C TRP A 440 -20.62 -6.56 16.00
N TYR A 441 -19.78 -5.84 16.75
CA TYR A 441 -20.05 -4.48 17.23
C TYR A 441 -20.13 -3.43 16.10
N ARG A 442 -19.72 -3.79 14.87
CA ARG A 442 -19.83 -2.93 13.67
C ARG A 442 -21.05 -3.26 12.82
N GLU A 443 -21.82 -4.27 13.21
CA GLU A 443 -23.10 -4.62 12.60
C GLU A 443 -22.97 -4.75 11.07
N TYR A 444 -23.81 -4.08 10.27
CA TYR A 444 -23.68 -4.04 8.79
C TYR A 444 -23.01 -2.76 8.28
N GLY A 445 -22.34 -1.99 9.16
CA GLY A 445 -21.67 -0.74 8.80
C GLY A 445 -20.39 -0.94 7.97
N ILE A 446 -19.86 -2.17 7.96
CA ILE A 446 -18.71 -2.58 7.15
C ILE A 446 -19.01 -3.90 6.43
N ARG A 447 -18.18 -4.23 5.43
CA ARG A 447 -18.24 -5.48 4.68
C ARG A 447 -16.86 -6.11 4.55
N ARG A 448 -16.78 -7.44 4.63
CA ARG A 448 -15.52 -8.22 4.59
C ARG A 448 -15.58 -9.39 3.61
N GLY A 449 -16.74 -9.72 3.08
CA GLY A 449 -16.93 -10.87 2.22
C GLY A 449 -16.30 -10.70 0.85
N LEU A 450 -15.74 -11.78 0.31
CA LEU A 450 -15.40 -11.92 -1.10
C LEU A 450 -16.66 -11.95 -1.98
N TYR A 451 -17.80 -12.32 -1.42
CA TYR A 451 -19.11 -12.27 -2.06
C TYR A 451 -20.00 -11.21 -1.39
N TYR A 452 -20.56 -10.34 -2.21
CA TYR A 452 -21.57 -9.36 -1.82
C TYR A 452 -22.90 -10.06 -1.54
N VAL A 453 -23.57 -9.59 -0.48
CA VAL A 453 -24.94 -9.98 -0.13
C VAL A 453 -25.76 -8.72 0.09
N ASP A 454 -26.84 -8.57 -0.67
CA ASP A 454 -27.82 -7.51 -0.45
C ASP A 454 -28.81 -7.92 0.65
N PHE A 455 -28.56 -7.46 1.88
CA PHE A 455 -29.42 -7.73 3.04
C PHE A 455 -30.84 -7.15 2.92
N LYS A 456 -31.13 -6.35 1.90
CA LYS A 456 -32.48 -5.85 1.60
C LYS A 456 -33.24 -6.73 0.60
N SER A 457 -32.55 -7.64 -0.07
CA SER A 457 -33.14 -8.57 -1.03
C SER A 457 -33.63 -9.83 -0.32
N ASP A 458 -34.82 -10.31 -0.67
CA ASP A 458 -35.37 -11.57 -0.16
C ASP A 458 -34.55 -12.80 -0.57
N HIS A 459 -33.75 -12.69 -1.63
CA HIS A 459 -32.99 -13.82 -2.19
C HIS A 459 -31.57 -13.96 -1.63
N LEU A 460 -31.02 -12.91 -1.01
CA LEU A 460 -29.68 -12.88 -0.42
C LEU A 460 -28.61 -13.53 -1.32
N THR A 461 -28.60 -13.18 -2.60
CA THR A 461 -27.69 -13.75 -3.60
C THR A 461 -26.22 -13.50 -3.22
N ARG A 462 -25.34 -14.48 -3.53
CA ARG A 462 -23.88 -14.34 -3.36
C ARG A 462 -23.31 -13.85 -4.68
N GLU A 463 -23.01 -12.57 -4.77
CA GLU A 463 -22.44 -11.96 -5.97
C GLU A 463 -20.92 -11.79 -5.83
N PRO A 464 -20.10 -12.32 -6.74
CA PRO A 464 -18.65 -12.27 -6.60
C PRO A 464 -18.15 -10.81 -6.70
N LYS A 465 -17.33 -10.40 -5.73
CA LYS A 465 -16.66 -9.10 -5.77
C LYS A 465 -15.36 -9.14 -6.58
N THR A 466 -14.77 -7.98 -6.82
CA THR A 466 -13.44 -7.88 -7.47
C THR A 466 -12.37 -8.66 -6.71
N SER A 467 -12.45 -8.70 -5.38
CA SER A 467 -11.57 -9.52 -4.53
C SER A 467 -11.76 -11.03 -4.70
N ALA A 468 -12.99 -11.53 -4.92
CA ALA A 468 -13.22 -12.95 -5.24
C ALA A 468 -12.53 -13.34 -6.55
N MET A 469 -12.66 -12.49 -7.58
CA MET A 469 -12.02 -12.72 -8.88
C MET A 469 -10.50 -12.73 -8.75
N PHE A 470 -9.93 -11.76 -8.01
CA PHE A 470 -8.50 -11.73 -7.71
C PHE A 470 -8.03 -13.00 -6.98
N TYR A 471 -8.74 -13.40 -5.92
CA TYR A 471 -8.34 -14.54 -5.10
C TYR A 471 -8.42 -15.86 -5.88
N SER A 472 -9.48 -16.05 -6.68
CA SER A 472 -9.60 -17.20 -7.59
C SER A 472 -8.42 -17.31 -8.56
N LYS A 473 -8.07 -16.20 -9.24
CA LYS A 473 -6.91 -16.17 -10.16
C LYS A 473 -5.56 -16.36 -9.48
N LEU A 474 -5.44 -15.95 -8.23
CA LEU A 474 -4.25 -16.18 -7.43
C LEU A 474 -4.07 -17.66 -7.09
N ILE A 475 -5.16 -18.33 -6.69
CA ILE A 475 -5.18 -19.77 -6.35
C ILE A 475 -4.85 -20.60 -7.60
N GLU A 476 -5.47 -20.29 -8.75
CA GLU A 476 -5.18 -20.94 -10.04
C GLU A 476 -3.68 -20.95 -10.37
N LYS A 477 -2.95 -19.89 -10.01
CA LYS A 477 -1.52 -19.70 -10.28
C LYS A 477 -0.62 -20.06 -9.11
N ASN A 478 -1.19 -20.45 -7.97
CA ASN A 478 -0.49 -20.68 -6.71
C ASN A 478 0.46 -19.53 -6.31
N GLY A 479 0.05 -18.27 -6.50
CA GLY A 479 0.85 -17.08 -6.16
C GLY A 479 1.01 -16.08 -7.31
N PHE A 480 2.16 -15.42 -7.37
CA PHE A 480 2.44 -14.28 -8.25
C PHE A 480 3.57 -14.60 -9.25
N PRO A 481 3.37 -15.51 -10.22
CA PRO A 481 4.42 -15.87 -11.17
C PRO A 481 4.89 -14.65 -11.96
N LEU A 482 6.20 -14.58 -12.24
CA LEU A 482 6.79 -13.49 -13.01
C LEU A 482 6.29 -13.53 -14.46
N LEU A 483 5.51 -12.52 -14.83
CA LEU A 483 4.99 -12.34 -16.19
C LEU A 483 6.11 -11.89 -17.14
N PRO A 484 6.07 -12.28 -18.44
CA PRO A 484 7.06 -11.87 -19.43
C PRO A 484 7.26 -10.35 -19.51
N GLU A 485 6.17 -9.58 -19.37
CA GLU A 485 6.17 -8.11 -19.42
C GLU A 485 7.03 -7.48 -18.32
N ASN A 486 7.12 -8.12 -17.15
CA ASN A 486 7.86 -7.63 -15.99
C ASN A 486 9.33 -8.08 -15.97
N ARG A 487 9.78 -8.88 -16.95
CA ARG A 487 11.18 -9.32 -17.02
C ARG A 487 12.07 -8.19 -17.50
N PRO A 488 13.26 -7.98 -16.91
CA PRO A 488 14.21 -7.00 -17.44
C PRO A 488 14.57 -7.32 -18.89
N LEU A 489 14.59 -6.30 -19.75
CA LEU A 489 15.08 -6.42 -21.12
C LEU A 489 16.59 -6.16 -21.17
N VAL A 490 17.32 -6.93 -21.96
CA VAL A 490 18.73 -6.65 -22.27
C VAL A 490 18.80 -6.09 -23.68
N GLY A 491 19.32 -4.88 -23.81
CA GLY A 491 19.41 -4.17 -25.08
C GLY A 491 20.18 -2.87 -24.93
N VAL A 492 20.31 -2.14 -26.04
CA VAL A 492 20.95 -0.83 -26.09
C VAL A 492 20.01 0.17 -26.76
N PHE A 493 20.00 1.40 -26.25
CA PHE A 493 19.31 2.49 -26.94
C PHE A 493 19.99 2.80 -28.29
N PRO A 494 19.26 3.40 -29.25
CA PRO A 494 19.83 3.80 -30.52
C PRO A 494 21.07 4.70 -30.38
N CYS A 495 21.96 4.64 -31.37
CA CYS A 495 23.05 5.62 -31.46
C CYS A 495 22.48 7.04 -31.55
N GLY A 496 23.08 7.98 -30.82
CA GLY A 496 22.58 9.36 -30.76
C GLY A 496 21.38 9.56 -29.82
N PHE A 497 21.03 8.57 -28.97
CA PHE A 497 20.04 8.76 -27.92
C PHE A 497 20.43 9.89 -26.96
N THR A 498 19.46 10.72 -26.61
CA THR A 498 19.64 11.89 -25.74
C THR A 498 19.64 11.46 -24.28
N TRP A 499 20.80 11.56 -23.63
CA TRP A 499 20.94 11.40 -22.18
C TRP A 499 21.08 12.77 -21.54
N GLY A 500 20.23 13.08 -20.56
CA GLY A 500 20.25 14.38 -19.92
C GLY A 500 19.87 14.36 -18.45
N VAL A 501 20.15 15.50 -17.81
CA VAL A 501 19.71 15.83 -16.45
C VAL A 501 18.98 17.17 -16.50
N ALA A 502 17.96 17.32 -15.66
CA ALA A 502 17.13 18.51 -15.60
C ALA A 502 17.32 19.29 -14.29
N ALA A 503 17.28 20.61 -14.39
CA ALA A 503 17.25 21.54 -13.26
C ALA A 503 16.17 22.59 -13.50
N ASN A 504 15.12 22.61 -12.67
CA ASN A 504 13.99 23.53 -12.88
C ASN A 504 14.43 25.00 -12.97
N SER A 505 15.36 25.41 -12.13
CA SER A 505 16.05 26.70 -12.22
C SER A 505 17.52 26.52 -11.87
N ILE A 506 18.40 27.19 -12.62
CA ILE A 506 19.82 27.25 -12.28
C ILE A 506 20.06 28.35 -11.24
N GLN A 507 21.07 28.16 -10.40
CA GLN A 507 21.56 29.24 -9.57
C GLN A 507 22.26 30.27 -10.47
N VAL A 508 21.74 31.50 -10.43
CA VAL A 508 22.25 32.62 -11.23
C VAL A 508 23.09 33.51 -10.33
N GLU A 509 24.35 33.73 -10.72
CA GLU A 509 25.25 34.68 -10.08
C GLU A 509 25.81 35.63 -11.13
N THR A 510 25.20 36.81 -11.25
CA THR A 510 25.56 37.81 -12.27
C THR A 510 26.75 38.68 -11.88
N THR A 511 27.26 38.55 -10.66
CA THR A 511 28.44 39.27 -10.19
C THR A 511 29.71 38.59 -10.73
N PRO A 512 30.52 39.26 -11.56
CA PRO A 512 31.80 38.70 -12.00
C PRO A 512 32.74 38.53 -10.80
N MET A 513 33.57 37.48 -10.80
CA MET A 513 34.52 37.18 -9.71
C MET A 513 35.93 37.74 -9.97
N GLN A 514 36.20 38.15 -11.21
CA GLN A 514 37.49 38.68 -11.63
C GLN A 514 37.27 39.95 -12.46
N PHE A 515 38.26 40.85 -12.43
CA PHE A 515 38.19 42.14 -13.13
C PHE A 515 36.99 43.00 -12.67
N VAL A 516 36.78 43.11 -11.36
CA VAL A 516 35.71 43.89 -10.72
C VAL A 516 36.23 45.16 -10.07
N ASP A 517 37.43 45.08 -9.51
CA ASP A 517 38.06 46.18 -8.80
C ASP A 517 38.75 47.13 -9.78
N SER A 518 38.20 48.34 -9.91
CA SER A 518 38.75 49.44 -10.71
C SER A 518 39.82 50.24 -9.98
N SER A 519 40.07 49.94 -8.69
CA SER A 519 41.04 50.65 -7.87
C SER A 519 42.46 50.30 -8.29
N VAL A 520 43.36 51.29 -8.24
CA VAL A 520 44.80 51.07 -8.46
C VAL A 520 45.50 50.87 -7.12
N TYR A 521 46.38 49.88 -7.06
CA TYR A 521 47.16 49.56 -5.87
C TYR A 521 48.65 49.73 -6.15
N ILE A 522 49.38 50.28 -5.17
CA ILE A 522 50.83 50.19 -5.14
C ILE A 522 51.19 48.88 -4.43
N TRP A 523 51.88 47.99 -5.15
CA TRP A 523 52.37 46.73 -4.61
C TRP A 523 53.79 46.90 -4.04
N ASN A 524 53.95 46.66 -2.73
CA ASN A 524 55.23 46.77 -2.05
C ASN A 524 56.05 45.47 -2.20
N ILE A 525 56.65 45.28 -3.38
CA ILE A 525 57.40 44.07 -3.75
C ILE A 525 58.67 43.89 -2.90
N SER A 526 59.30 44.98 -2.47
CA SER A 526 60.63 44.95 -1.84
C SER A 526 60.61 44.77 -0.31
N ASN A 527 59.44 44.78 0.32
CA ASN A 527 59.30 44.72 1.79
C ASN A 527 58.28 43.64 2.21
N ASN A 528 57.06 44.02 2.62
CA ASN A 528 56.09 43.09 3.22
C ASN A 528 55.04 42.51 2.25
N GLY A 529 55.12 42.85 0.95
CA GLY A 529 54.18 42.34 -0.07
C GLY A 529 52.79 42.98 -0.06
N ASN A 530 52.53 43.99 0.77
CA ASN A 530 51.20 44.60 0.90
C ASN A 530 50.80 45.43 -0.33
N LEU A 531 49.48 45.43 -0.62
CA LEU A 531 48.84 46.29 -1.61
C LEU A 531 48.26 47.53 -0.90
N LYS A 532 48.69 48.74 -1.29
CA LYS A 532 48.11 50.00 -0.79
C LYS A 532 47.25 50.64 -1.88
N LYS A 533 45.95 50.79 -1.62
CA LYS A 533 45.01 51.46 -2.53
C LYS A 533 45.37 52.94 -2.70
N LEU A 534 45.34 53.43 -3.93
CA LEU A 534 45.47 54.85 -4.24
C LEU A 534 44.09 55.53 -4.18
N GLU A 535 43.92 56.41 -3.21
CA GLU A 535 42.68 57.19 -3.04
C GLU A 535 42.51 58.18 -4.21
N GLY A 536 41.34 58.17 -4.83
CA GLY A 536 40.99 59.08 -5.94
C GLY A 536 41.47 58.68 -7.34
N VAL A 537 42.14 57.53 -7.49
CA VAL A 537 42.59 57.01 -8.79
C VAL A 537 41.83 55.73 -9.13
N GLU A 538 40.88 55.84 -10.04
CA GLU A 538 40.15 54.70 -10.62
C GLU A 538 40.47 54.59 -12.10
N VAL A 539 40.72 53.36 -12.57
CA VAL A 539 40.91 53.10 -14.00
C VAL A 539 39.58 52.64 -14.59
N PRO A 540 39.04 53.32 -15.62
CA PRO A 540 37.86 52.86 -16.32
C PRO A 540 38.12 51.46 -16.91
N MET A 541 37.32 50.48 -16.51
CA MET A 541 37.45 49.12 -17.05
C MET A 541 36.86 49.08 -18.46
N HIS A 542 37.71 49.24 -19.48
CA HIS A 542 37.33 49.16 -20.90
C HIS A 542 37.26 47.73 -21.47
N ARG A 543 37.44 46.70 -20.63
CA ARG A 543 37.40 45.29 -21.05
C ARG A 543 35.94 44.84 -21.24
N LYS A 544 35.64 44.21 -22.37
CA LYS A 544 34.37 43.48 -22.56
C LYS A 544 34.32 42.30 -21.59
N ARG A 545 33.18 42.11 -20.90
CA ARG A 545 32.98 40.95 -20.02
C ARG A 545 33.02 39.65 -20.84
N HIS A 546 33.68 38.63 -20.30
CA HIS A 546 33.76 37.30 -20.90
C HIS A 546 33.10 36.25 -20.01
N CYS A 547 32.68 35.12 -20.58
CA CYS A 547 31.99 34.07 -19.82
C CYS A 547 32.84 33.46 -18.69
N ALA A 548 34.17 33.47 -18.84
CA ALA A 548 35.10 33.04 -17.79
C ALA A 548 35.06 33.90 -16.52
N ASP A 549 34.49 35.12 -16.60
CA ASP A 549 34.35 36.01 -15.45
C ASP A 549 33.31 35.51 -14.42
N PHE A 550 32.42 34.57 -14.82
CA PHE A 550 31.42 33.95 -13.95
C PHE A 550 31.92 32.60 -13.41
N ALA A 551 32.38 32.56 -12.15
CA ALA A 551 32.87 31.33 -11.53
C ALA A 551 31.79 30.24 -11.41
N ALA A 552 30.55 30.63 -11.11
CA ALA A 552 29.41 29.71 -11.00
C ALA A 552 29.14 28.92 -12.28
N ILE A 553 29.29 29.54 -13.46
CA ILE A 553 29.12 28.85 -14.76
C ILE A 553 30.17 27.75 -14.91
N ARG A 554 31.44 28.06 -14.63
CA ARG A 554 32.52 27.07 -14.76
C ARG A 554 32.31 25.87 -13.85
N GLN A 555 31.91 26.11 -12.60
CA GLN A 555 31.63 25.04 -11.65
C GLN A 555 30.45 24.17 -12.11
N GLN A 556 29.31 24.79 -12.45
CA GLN A 556 28.12 24.06 -12.89
C GLN A 556 28.38 23.25 -14.17
N VAL A 557 29.04 23.84 -15.17
CA VAL A 557 29.37 23.13 -16.43
C VAL A 557 30.33 21.96 -16.16
N SER A 558 31.33 22.15 -15.30
CA SER A 558 32.23 21.07 -14.87
C SER A 558 31.44 19.94 -14.21
N ASP A 559 30.56 20.24 -13.25
CA ASP A 559 29.77 19.22 -12.54
C ASP A 559 28.88 18.42 -13.51
N ILE A 560 28.25 19.08 -14.48
CA ILE A 560 27.44 18.43 -15.52
C ILE A 560 28.32 17.55 -16.43
N GLN A 561 29.52 18.01 -16.81
CA GLN A 561 30.44 17.22 -17.64
C GLN A 561 30.86 15.92 -16.94
N HIS A 562 31.08 15.93 -15.63
CA HIS A 562 31.44 14.73 -14.86
C HIS A 562 30.33 13.67 -14.84
N MET A 563 29.09 14.04 -15.13
CA MET A 563 27.98 13.08 -15.24
C MET A 563 27.94 12.34 -16.58
N HIS A 564 28.76 12.74 -17.56
CA HIS A 564 28.77 12.17 -18.92
C HIS A 564 27.42 12.24 -19.65
N VAL A 565 26.61 13.28 -19.37
CA VAL A 565 25.36 13.55 -20.09
C VAL A 565 25.62 14.25 -21.43
N SER A 566 24.75 14.05 -22.42
CA SER A 566 24.84 14.75 -23.70
C SER A 566 23.97 16.01 -23.76
N HIS A 567 22.99 16.13 -22.87
CA HIS A 567 22.04 17.24 -22.82
C HIS A 567 21.84 17.76 -21.39
N PHE A 568 21.58 19.05 -21.24
CA PHE A 568 21.25 19.67 -19.96
C PHE A 568 19.99 20.51 -20.09
N HIS A 569 18.96 20.17 -19.33
CA HIS A 569 17.65 20.84 -19.36
C HIS A 569 17.52 21.82 -18.21
N PHE A 570 17.18 23.08 -18.50
CA PHE A 570 16.89 24.07 -17.47
C PHE A 570 15.87 25.11 -17.92
N SER A 571 15.28 25.84 -16.95
CA SER A 571 14.32 26.91 -17.25
C SER A 571 14.90 28.30 -17.04
N LEU A 572 14.44 29.22 -17.88
CA LEU A 572 14.60 30.65 -17.72
C LEU A 572 13.59 31.19 -16.72
N ASN A 573 13.93 32.31 -16.10
CA ASN A 573 13.03 33.05 -15.21
C ASN A 573 12.50 34.30 -15.94
N TRP A 574 11.29 34.21 -16.48
CA TRP A 574 10.69 35.30 -17.28
C TRP A 574 10.57 36.60 -16.47
N SER A 575 10.09 36.56 -15.22
CA SER A 575 9.97 37.74 -14.36
C SER A 575 11.31 38.39 -14.01
N SER A 576 12.43 37.65 -14.10
CA SER A 576 13.77 38.21 -13.92
C SER A 576 14.37 38.76 -15.21
N ILE A 577 14.00 38.20 -16.37
CA ILE A 577 14.49 38.64 -17.68
C ILE A 577 13.73 39.88 -18.15
N VAL A 578 12.41 39.90 -17.99
CA VAL A 578 11.53 41.00 -18.43
C VAL A 578 10.63 41.43 -17.26
N PRO A 579 11.19 42.11 -16.24
CA PRO A 579 10.48 42.39 -14.98
C PRO A 579 9.21 43.23 -15.14
N THR A 580 9.15 44.07 -16.17
CA THR A 580 7.98 44.92 -16.44
C THR A 580 6.97 44.30 -17.41
N GLY A 581 7.29 43.14 -17.99
CA GLY A 581 6.51 42.51 -19.07
C GLY A 581 6.81 43.05 -20.47
N HIS A 582 7.50 44.20 -20.60
CA HIS A 582 7.88 44.78 -21.89
C HIS A 582 9.33 44.47 -22.27
N VAL A 583 9.52 43.83 -23.43
CA VAL A 583 10.86 43.39 -23.91
C VAL A 583 11.86 44.52 -24.13
N SER A 584 11.41 45.77 -24.26
CA SER A 584 12.26 46.97 -24.33
C SER A 584 13.07 47.20 -23.06
N GLU A 585 12.61 46.69 -21.93
CA GLU A 585 13.22 46.86 -20.60
C GLU A 585 13.86 45.55 -20.10
N ALA A 586 14.28 44.68 -21.02
CA ALA A 586 14.88 43.41 -20.67
C ALA A 586 16.20 43.56 -19.90
N ASN A 587 16.41 42.69 -18.91
CA ASN A 587 17.63 42.61 -18.13
C ASN A 587 18.77 41.98 -18.96
N ASN A 588 19.50 42.83 -19.69
CA ASN A 588 20.60 42.42 -20.55
C ASN A 588 21.75 41.73 -19.81
N THR A 589 21.97 42.03 -18.52
CA THR A 589 23.00 41.37 -17.70
C THR A 589 22.66 39.90 -17.50
N LEU A 590 21.40 39.61 -17.17
CA LEU A 590 20.92 38.24 -16.98
C LEU A 590 20.87 37.46 -18.31
N LEU A 591 20.42 38.10 -19.40
CA LEU A 591 20.48 37.49 -20.73
C LEU A 591 21.91 37.15 -21.15
N SER A 592 22.87 38.02 -20.83
CA SER A 592 24.30 37.76 -21.08
C SER A 592 24.82 36.58 -20.25
N TYR A 593 24.35 36.43 -19.00
CA TYR A 593 24.67 35.26 -18.17
C TYR A 593 24.15 33.97 -18.79
N TYR A 594 22.87 33.93 -19.18
CA TYR A 594 22.29 32.75 -19.84
C TYR A 594 22.97 32.43 -21.17
N HIS A 595 23.28 33.46 -21.99
CA HIS A 595 24.05 33.31 -23.22
C HIS A 595 25.41 32.66 -22.95
N CYS A 596 26.13 33.15 -21.94
CA CYS A 596 27.39 32.55 -21.52
C CYS A 596 27.21 31.09 -21.09
N PHE A 597 26.21 30.81 -20.25
CA PHE A 597 25.94 29.47 -19.76
C PHE A 597 25.67 28.48 -20.89
N VAL A 598 24.78 28.81 -21.84
CA VAL A 598 24.49 27.93 -22.99
C VAL A 598 25.68 27.79 -23.93
N SER A 599 26.50 28.83 -24.10
CA SER A 599 27.72 28.75 -24.93
C SER A 599 28.80 27.85 -24.29
N GLU A 600 28.98 27.93 -22.97
CA GLU A 600 29.94 27.07 -22.25
C GLU A 600 29.46 25.61 -22.20
N LEU A 601 28.15 25.35 -22.08
CA LEU A 601 27.60 23.99 -22.25
C LEU A 601 27.92 23.42 -23.64
N ARG A 602 27.74 24.22 -24.71
CA ARG A 602 28.08 23.78 -26.08
C ARG A 602 29.56 23.53 -26.26
N ARG A 603 30.44 24.35 -25.68
CA ARG A 603 31.90 24.12 -25.65
C ARG A 603 32.26 22.84 -24.92
N ALA A 604 31.47 22.49 -23.90
CA ALA A 604 31.56 21.25 -23.15
C ALA A 604 30.95 20.02 -23.86
N ASN A 605 30.51 20.15 -25.13
CA ASN A 605 29.78 19.11 -25.88
C ASN A 605 28.45 18.69 -25.25
N ILE A 606 27.83 19.57 -24.46
CA ILE A 606 26.52 19.38 -23.86
C ILE A 606 25.51 20.27 -24.59
N THR A 607 24.41 19.69 -25.08
CA THR A 607 23.37 20.45 -25.76
C THR A 607 22.37 21.01 -24.75
N PRO A 608 22.21 22.35 -24.66
CA PRO A 608 21.25 22.95 -23.75
C PRO A 608 19.82 22.76 -24.29
N VAL A 609 18.94 22.30 -23.41
CA VAL A 609 17.48 22.28 -23.59
C VAL A 609 16.92 23.39 -22.69
N VAL A 610 16.21 24.36 -23.27
CA VAL A 610 15.81 25.56 -22.52
C VAL A 610 14.29 25.69 -22.46
N THR A 611 13.77 25.76 -21.24
CA THR A 611 12.37 26.09 -20.94
C THR A 611 12.18 27.59 -20.82
N LEU A 612 11.23 28.15 -21.57
CA LEU A 612 10.90 29.58 -21.53
C LEU A 612 10.08 29.96 -20.30
N TRP A 613 9.08 29.15 -19.97
CA TRP A 613 8.21 29.35 -18.81
C TRP A 613 7.98 28.06 -18.03
N HIS A 614 8.08 28.19 -16.72
CA HIS A 614 7.80 27.11 -15.78
C HIS A 614 6.94 27.65 -14.64
N HIS A 615 5.99 26.85 -14.18
CA HIS A 615 5.22 27.15 -12.99
C HIS A 615 5.75 26.36 -11.80
N THR A 616 5.87 27.01 -10.64
CA THR A 616 5.94 26.31 -9.36
C THR A 616 4.80 26.85 -8.53
N GLY A 617 3.98 26.01 -7.89
CA GLY A 617 2.75 26.44 -7.18
C GLY A 617 2.91 27.49 -6.06
N LYS A 618 4.13 28.03 -5.84
CA LYS A 618 4.42 29.16 -4.95
C LYS A 618 5.07 30.37 -5.65
N LEU A 619 5.60 30.19 -6.86
CA LEU A 619 6.29 31.22 -7.64
C LEU A 619 5.95 30.99 -9.13
N SER A 620 5.00 31.79 -9.64
CA SER A 620 4.82 31.99 -11.07
C SER A 620 6.05 32.75 -11.59
N SER A 621 6.71 32.27 -12.65
CA SER A 621 7.76 33.07 -13.30
C SER A 621 7.18 34.24 -14.10
N LEU A 622 5.88 34.55 -13.97
CA LEU A 622 5.22 35.64 -14.67
C LEU A 622 5.66 37.00 -14.08
N PRO A 623 5.98 38.01 -14.90
CA PRO A 623 6.25 39.37 -14.43
C PRO A 623 5.08 39.92 -13.60
N VAL A 624 5.40 40.57 -12.48
CA VAL A 624 4.39 41.08 -11.52
C VAL A 624 3.31 41.95 -12.19
N PRO A 625 3.63 42.88 -13.11
CA PRO A 625 2.60 43.70 -13.77
C PRO A 625 1.57 42.86 -14.54
N LEU A 626 2.02 41.80 -15.24
CA LEU A 626 1.14 40.89 -15.98
C LEU A 626 0.30 40.02 -15.03
N GLU A 627 0.91 39.50 -13.96
CA GLU A 627 0.21 38.74 -12.92
C GLU A 627 -0.90 39.57 -12.27
N THR A 628 -0.63 40.85 -11.95
CA THR A 628 -1.65 41.76 -11.40
C THR A 628 -2.73 42.14 -12.42
N ASN A 629 -2.42 42.10 -13.71
CA ASN A 629 -3.37 42.38 -14.80
C ASN A 629 -4.05 41.09 -15.30
N ARG A 630 -4.72 40.39 -14.38
CA ARG A 630 -5.46 39.12 -14.64
C ARG A 630 -4.59 37.94 -15.12
N GLY A 631 -3.26 38.06 -15.07
CA GLY A 631 -2.33 36.98 -15.39
C GLY A 631 -2.62 36.34 -16.75
N TRP A 632 -2.64 35.01 -16.78
CA TRP A 632 -2.93 34.24 -17.98
C TRP A 632 -4.37 34.34 -18.50
N GLN A 633 -5.30 34.98 -17.78
CA GLN A 633 -6.62 35.25 -18.35
C GLN A 633 -6.61 36.40 -19.36
N SER A 634 -5.55 37.21 -19.38
CA SER A 634 -5.41 38.37 -20.27
C SER A 634 -4.76 38.00 -21.61
N GLU A 635 -5.33 38.50 -22.71
CA GLU A 635 -4.73 38.43 -24.04
C GLU A 635 -3.35 39.08 -24.10
N GLU A 636 -3.17 40.16 -23.33
CA GLU A 636 -1.91 40.90 -23.29
C GLU A 636 -0.77 40.02 -22.78
N THR A 637 -1.05 39.14 -21.83
CA THR A 637 -0.06 38.17 -21.30
C THR A 637 0.36 37.17 -22.36
N VAL A 638 -0.58 36.71 -23.20
CA VAL A 638 -0.32 35.78 -24.31
C VAL A 638 0.60 36.42 -25.35
N GLN A 639 0.32 37.67 -25.73
CA GLN A 639 1.16 38.43 -26.67
C GLN A 639 2.53 38.78 -26.06
N ALA A 640 2.56 39.16 -24.78
CA ALA A 640 3.81 39.45 -24.06
C ALA A 640 4.70 38.20 -23.98
N PHE A 641 4.11 37.01 -23.79
CA PHE A 641 4.85 35.74 -23.80
C PHE A 641 5.49 35.47 -25.17
N ALA A 642 4.76 35.68 -26.27
CA ALA A 642 5.30 35.52 -27.61
C ALA A 642 6.45 36.50 -27.91
N ALA A 643 6.34 37.75 -27.46
CA ALA A 643 7.42 38.73 -27.56
C ALA A 643 8.65 38.34 -26.73
N TYR A 644 8.44 37.85 -25.51
CA TYR A 644 9.51 37.31 -24.66
C TYR A 644 10.19 36.08 -25.27
N ALA A 645 9.41 35.16 -25.86
CA ALA A 645 9.94 34.00 -26.57
C ALA A 645 10.83 34.43 -27.75
N ARG A 646 10.35 35.38 -28.57
CA ARG A 646 11.14 35.99 -29.67
C ARG A 646 12.48 36.53 -29.19
N LEU A 647 12.48 37.28 -28.09
CA LEU A 647 13.72 37.82 -27.48
C LEU A 647 14.67 36.68 -27.07
N CYS A 648 14.17 35.61 -26.46
CA CYS A 648 14.98 34.47 -26.04
C CYS A 648 15.57 33.72 -27.25
N PHE A 649 14.79 33.48 -28.30
CA PHE A 649 15.25 32.84 -29.53
C PHE A 649 16.33 33.66 -30.22
N GLN A 650 16.15 34.98 -30.30
CA GLN A 650 17.15 35.88 -30.86
C GLN A 650 18.45 35.89 -30.05
N ARG A 651 18.36 35.86 -28.71
CA ARG A 651 19.53 35.99 -27.84
C ARG A 651 20.28 34.69 -27.57
N LEU A 652 19.62 33.53 -27.59
CA LEU A 652 20.24 32.26 -27.18
C LEU A 652 20.21 31.18 -28.28
N GLY A 653 19.44 31.35 -29.35
CA GLY A 653 19.16 30.31 -30.35
C GLY A 653 20.35 29.88 -31.22
N ASP A 654 21.44 30.65 -31.21
CA ASP A 654 22.71 30.22 -31.81
C ASP A 654 23.23 28.93 -31.16
N TYR A 655 23.06 28.80 -29.84
CA TYR A 655 23.55 27.67 -29.05
C TYR A 655 22.44 26.69 -28.63
N VAL A 656 21.21 27.17 -28.48
CA VAL A 656 20.06 26.35 -28.05
C VAL A 656 19.35 25.73 -29.25
N LYS A 657 19.30 24.40 -29.29
CA LYS A 657 18.66 23.62 -30.38
C LYS A 657 17.38 22.89 -29.97
N LEU A 658 17.06 22.89 -28.67
CA LEU A 658 15.84 22.29 -28.13
C LEU A 658 15.18 23.28 -27.17
N TRP A 659 13.97 23.70 -27.54
CA TRP A 659 13.18 24.68 -26.82
C TRP A 659 11.92 24.06 -26.24
N ILE A 660 11.64 24.39 -24.98
CA ILE A 660 10.38 24.08 -24.31
C ILE A 660 9.65 25.39 -24.05
N THR A 661 8.47 25.60 -24.61
CA THR A 661 7.72 26.85 -24.39
C THR A 661 7.15 26.88 -22.99
N LEU A 662 6.41 25.83 -22.61
CA LEU A 662 5.72 25.69 -21.34
C LEU A 662 6.14 24.36 -20.72
N ASN A 663 6.51 24.39 -19.43
CA ASN A 663 6.82 23.18 -18.67
C ASN A 663 5.68 22.82 -17.74
N GLU A 664 5.04 21.68 -18.02
CA GLU A 664 3.94 21.09 -17.24
C GLU A 664 2.75 22.04 -17.06
N PRO A 665 2.18 22.64 -18.13
CA PRO A 665 1.09 23.61 -18.03
C PRO A 665 -0.28 22.97 -17.71
N ASN A 666 -0.38 21.64 -17.72
CA ASN A 666 -1.60 20.88 -17.52
C ASN A 666 -1.87 20.55 -16.04
N ASP A 667 -1.65 21.53 -15.17
CA ASP A 667 -1.92 21.44 -13.74
C ASP A 667 -3.45 21.42 -13.49
N GLU A 668 -3.91 20.50 -12.65
CA GLU A 668 -5.34 20.31 -12.33
C GLU A 668 -5.95 21.49 -11.56
N ASP A 669 -5.13 22.30 -10.89
CA ASP A 669 -5.59 23.47 -10.16
C ASP A 669 -5.83 24.69 -11.09
N LEU A 670 -5.49 24.60 -12.38
CA LEU A 670 -5.72 25.66 -13.36
C LEU A 670 -7.14 25.64 -13.92
N GLY A 671 -7.75 26.83 -14.02
CA GLY A 671 -9.05 26.98 -14.68
C GLY A 671 -8.96 26.79 -16.21
N TYR A 672 -10.01 26.22 -16.82
CA TYR A 672 -10.03 25.91 -18.26
C TYR A 672 -9.80 27.14 -19.17
N ALA A 673 -10.27 28.32 -18.77
CA ALA A 673 -10.01 29.57 -19.49
C ALA A 673 -8.52 29.94 -19.52
N VAL A 674 -7.80 29.73 -18.41
CA VAL A 674 -6.34 29.94 -18.33
C VAL A 674 -5.62 28.93 -19.21
N GLY A 675 -6.02 27.65 -19.17
CA GLY A 675 -5.42 26.64 -20.06
C GLY A 675 -5.63 26.94 -21.54
N HIS A 676 -6.77 27.50 -21.93
CA HIS A 676 -7.00 27.97 -23.30
C HIS A 676 -5.99 29.05 -23.73
N GLN A 677 -5.72 30.02 -22.85
CA GLN A 677 -4.75 31.08 -23.12
C GLN A 677 -3.31 30.57 -23.13
N LEU A 678 -2.97 29.59 -22.28
CA LEU A 678 -1.67 28.91 -22.33
C LEU A 678 -1.46 28.16 -23.66
N LEU A 679 -2.49 27.51 -24.20
CA LEU A 679 -2.43 26.87 -25.53
C LEU A 679 -2.13 27.89 -26.63
N ARG A 680 -2.78 29.06 -26.60
CA ARG A 680 -2.54 30.15 -27.54
C ARG A 680 -1.13 30.74 -27.38
N ALA A 681 -0.66 30.92 -26.15
CA ALA A 681 0.69 31.40 -25.86
C ALA A 681 1.79 30.45 -26.36
N HIS A 682 1.62 29.14 -26.13
CA HIS A 682 2.49 28.11 -26.70
C HIS A 682 2.50 28.18 -28.22
N ALA A 683 1.33 28.22 -28.85
CA ALA A 683 1.18 28.22 -30.29
C ALA A 683 1.86 29.46 -30.92
N LEU A 684 1.63 30.66 -30.37
CA LEU A 684 2.28 31.88 -30.85
C LEU A 684 3.81 31.80 -30.72
N ALA A 685 4.33 31.35 -29.58
CA ALA A 685 5.77 31.18 -29.40
C ALA A 685 6.36 30.16 -30.39
N TRP A 686 5.67 29.05 -30.64
CA TRP A 686 6.09 28.06 -31.63
C TRP A 686 6.09 28.63 -33.05
N ARG A 687 5.02 29.33 -33.45
CA ARG A 687 4.89 29.93 -34.79
C ARG A 687 5.94 31.01 -35.04
N VAL A 688 6.30 31.79 -34.02
CA VAL A 688 7.42 32.74 -34.09
C VAL A 688 8.73 32.01 -34.33
N TYR A 689 9.00 30.92 -33.59
CA TYR A 689 10.21 30.12 -33.82
C TYR A 689 10.26 29.55 -35.25
N ASP A 690 9.15 28.95 -35.67
CA ASP A 690 8.99 28.30 -36.97
C ASP A 690 9.21 29.26 -38.14
N SER A 691 8.58 30.43 -38.09
CA SER A 691 8.62 31.40 -39.19
C SER A 691 9.89 32.27 -39.22
N GLU A 692 10.43 32.65 -38.06
CA GLU A 692 11.51 33.65 -38.00
C GLU A 692 12.90 33.03 -37.74
N PHE A 693 12.99 31.88 -37.05
CA PHE A 693 14.26 31.38 -36.51
C PHE A 693 14.64 29.97 -36.97
N ARG A 694 13.67 29.11 -37.32
CA ARG A 694 13.93 27.70 -37.62
C ARG A 694 14.94 27.51 -38.75
N GLN A 695 14.83 28.28 -39.83
CA GLN A 695 15.70 28.16 -40.99
C GLN A 695 17.17 28.52 -40.66
N SER A 696 17.40 29.53 -39.82
CA SER A 696 18.74 29.99 -39.47
C SER A 696 19.36 29.20 -38.30
N GLN A 697 18.53 28.76 -37.35
CA GLN A 697 19.00 28.11 -36.12
C GLN A 697 18.95 26.58 -36.17
N GLY A 698 18.08 25.98 -36.97
CA GLY A 698 17.96 24.53 -37.14
C GLY A 698 17.55 23.76 -35.88
N GLY A 699 16.94 24.43 -34.89
CA GLY A 699 16.47 23.78 -33.66
C GLY A 699 15.02 23.33 -33.74
N LYS A 700 14.53 22.81 -32.61
CA LYS A 700 13.16 22.33 -32.43
C LYS A 700 12.51 22.94 -31.19
N ALA A 701 11.20 23.10 -31.21
CA ALA A 701 10.37 23.63 -30.15
C ALA A 701 9.15 22.75 -29.89
N SER A 702 8.80 22.59 -28.61
CA SER A 702 7.56 21.96 -28.16
C SER A 702 7.20 22.43 -26.74
N LEU A 703 6.23 21.79 -26.09
CA LEU A 703 5.91 21.93 -24.67
C LEU A 703 6.12 20.60 -23.95
N VAL A 704 6.31 20.64 -22.62
CA VAL A 704 6.37 19.44 -21.77
C VAL A 704 5.05 19.27 -21.04
N LEU A 705 4.43 18.11 -21.18
CA LEU A 705 3.20 17.76 -20.44
C LEU A 705 3.52 16.88 -19.23
N HIS A 706 2.92 17.21 -18.09
CA HIS A 706 2.91 16.32 -16.94
C HIS A 706 2.04 15.10 -17.26
N MET A 707 2.63 13.91 -17.25
CA MET A 707 1.98 12.67 -17.68
C MET A 707 2.31 11.53 -16.71
N ASP A 708 1.90 11.67 -15.46
CA ASP A 708 1.77 10.52 -14.57
C ASP A 708 0.73 9.55 -15.12
N TRP A 709 1.06 8.26 -15.12
CA TRP A 709 0.18 7.25 -15.68
C TRP A 709 -0.99 6.96 -14.72
N VAL A 710 -2.14 6.63 -15.28
CA VAL A 710 -3.32 6.24 -14.51
C VAL A 710 -3.82 4.90 -14.99
N GLU A 711 -3.83 3.93 -14.08
CA GLU A 711 -4.30 2.57 -14.33
C GLU A 711 -5.68 2.39 -13.67
N PRO A 712 -6.61 1.63 -14.22
CA PRO A 712 -7.79 1.24 -13.45
C PRO A 712 -7.38 0.31 -12.30
N ALA A 713 -8.07 0.42 -11.16
CA ALA A 713 -7.78 -0.40 -9.98
C ALA A 713 -7.92 -1.92 -10.26
N PHE A 714 -8.73 -2.28 -11.24
CA PHE A 714 -8.89 -3.62 -11.78
C PHE A 714 -9.38 -3.51 -13.23
N SER A 715 -9.18 -4.55 -14.03
CA SER A 715 -9.64 -4.59 -15.43
C SER A 715 -10.17 -5.99 -15.73
N PHE A 716 -11.36 -6.28 -15.21
CA PHE A 716 -12.03 -7.56 -15.47
C PHE A 716 -12.99 -7.45 -16.65
N ASN A 717 -13.45 -6.23 -16.96
CA ASN A 717 -14.27 -5.92 -18.12
C ASN A 717 -13.83 -4.59 -18.77
N ARG A 718 -14.47 -4.22 -19.90
CA ARG A 718 -14.13 -2.99 -20.64
C ARG A 718 -14.57 -1.71 -19.94
N GLU A 719 -15.63 -1.75 -19.14
CA GLU A 719 -16.18 -0.58 -18.44
C GLU A 719 -15.25 -0.13 -17.31
N ASP A 720 -14.53 -1.06 -16.69
CA ASP A 720 -13.52 -0.77 -15.65
C ASP A 720 -12.39 0.15 -16.16
N MET A 721 -12.15 0.20 -17.48
CA MET A 721 -11.13 1.06 -18.09
C MET A 721 -11.58 2.52 -18.27
N ALA A 722 -12.89 2.77 -18.29
CA ALA A 722 -13.43 4.08 -18.63
C ALA A 722 -13.00 5.21 -17.67
N PRO A 723 -12.95 5.00 -16.34
CA PRO A 723 -12.45 6.01 -15.41
C PRO A 723 -11.00 6.41 -15.68
N ALA A 724 -10.11 5.44 -15.94
CA ALA A 724 -8.70 5.71 -16.24
C ALA A 724 -8.54 6.50 -17.53
N LYS A 725 -9.28 6.12 -18.58
CA LYS A 725 -9.29 6.86 -19.85
C LYS A 725 -9.76 8.30 -19.65
N ARG A 726 -10.87 8.51 -18.94
CA ARG A 726 -11.41 9.84 -18.63
C ARG A 726 -10.36 10.71 -17.93
N VAL A 727 -9.69 10.18 -16.92
CA VAL A 727 -8.65 10.92 -16.20
C VAL A 727 -7.48 11.32 -17.13
N LEU A 728 -7.02 10.42 -18.00
CA LEU A 728 -5.99 10.74 -18.98
C LEU A 728 -6.44 11.80 -20.00
N ASP A 729 -7.68 11.74 -20.48
CA ASP A 729 -8.25 12.73 -21.40
C ASP A 729 -8.34 14.12 -20.73
N LEU A 730 -8.76 14.19 -19.47
CA LEU A 730 -8.89 15.46 -18.73
C LEU A 730 -7.55 16.05 -18.25
N ARG A 731 -6.51 15.22 -18.06
CA ARG A 731 -5.19 15.68 -17.61
C ARG A 731 -4.21 15.92 -18.75
N VAL A 732 -4.05 14.93 -19.62
CA VAL A 732 -3.05 14.95 -20.70
C VAL A 732 -3.70 15.38 -22.00
N GLY A 733 -4.85 14.79 -22.34
CA GLY A 733 -5.62 15.11 -23.54
C GLY A 733 -6.02 16.59 -23.62
N TRP A 734 -6.26 17.24 -22.48
CA TRP A 734 -6.61 18.65 -22.38
C TRP A 734 -5.66 19.58 -23.17
N PHE A 735 -4.35 19.33 -23.09
CA PHE A 735 -3.35 20.07 -23.87
C PHE A 735 -2.85 19.28 -25.10
N ALA A 736 -2.81 17.95 -25.02
CA ALA A 736 -2.27 17.14 -26.09
C ALA A 736 -3.18 17.11 -27.34
N GLU A 737 -4.49 17.02 -27.16
CA GLU A 737 -5.42 16.86 -28.29
C GLU A 737 -5.52 18.11 -29.18
N PRO A 738 -5.55 19.35 -28.63
CA PRO A 738 -5.49 20.56 -29.46
C PRO A 738 -4.19 20.70 -30.25
N ILE A 739 -3.05 20.26 -29.71
CA ILE A 739 -1.72 20.47 -30.33
C ILE A 739 -1.38 19.35 -31.31
N PHE A 740 -1.51 18.09 -30.86
CA PHE A 740 -1.03 16.91 -31.58
C PHE A 740 -2.11 16.20 -32.39
N GLY A 741 -3.39 16.40 -32.04
CA GLY A 741 -4.53 15.67 -32.61
C GLY A 741 -5.47 16.56 -33.42
N SER A 742 -6.71 16.65 -32.96
CA SER A 742 -7.81 17.28 -33.70
C SER A 742 -7.67 18.78 -33.96
N GLY A 743 -7.00 19.52 -33.06
CA GLY A 743 -7.06 20.99 -33.01
C GLY A 743 -8.11 21.55 -32.02
N ASP A 744 -8.87 20.68 -31.35
CA ASP A 744 -9.88 21.01 -30.34
C ASP A 744 -9.65 20.15 -29.08
N TYR A 745 -10.38 20.44 -28.00
CA TYR A 745 -10.36 19.66 -26.78
C TYR A 745 -10.89 18.23 -26.98
N PRO A 746 -10.48 17.26 -26.15
CA PRO A 746 -10.96 15.88 -26.24
C PRO A 746 -12.50 15.82 -26.20
N PRO A 747 -13.14 15.06 -27.11
CA PRO A 747 -14.60 14.91 -27.11
C PRO A 747 -15.16 14.38 -25.78
N VAL A 748 -14.44 13.43 -25.15
CA VAL A 748 -14.80 12.85 -23.84
C VAL A 748 -14.79 13.92 -22.75
N MET A 749 -13.79 14.81 -22.74
CA MET A 749 -13.70 15.92 -21.79
C MET A 749 -14.88 16.88 -21.95
N ARG A 750 -15.19 17.29 -23.19
CA ARG A 750 -16.30 18.19 -23.49
C ARG A 750 -17.64 17.60 -23.05
N GLN A 751 -17.91 16.34 -23.44
CA GLN A 751 -19.15 15.65 -23.09
C GLN A 751 -19.31 15.50 -21.57
N TRP A 752 -18.24 15.10 -20.88
CA TRP A 752 -18.25 14.91 -19.42
C TRP A 752 -18.55 16.20 -18.66
N LEU A 753 -17.85 17.30 -18.99
CA LEU A 753 -18.05 18.59 -18.31
C LEU A 753 -19.43 19.19 -18.61
N GLN A 754 -19.95 19.00 -19.83
CA GLN A 754 -21.32 19.41 -20.17
C GLN A 754 -22.36 18.66 -19.34
N GLN A 755 -22.21 17.35 -19.18
CA GLN A 755 -23.09 16.55 -18.32
C GLN A 755 -23.00 17.02 -16.86
N ARG A 756 -21.80 17.25 -16.32
CA ARG A 756 -21.62 17.73 -14.94
C ARG A 756 -22.27 19.10 -14.71
N ASN A 757 -22.17 20.03 -15.64
CA ASN A 757 -22.83 21.34 -15.54
C ASN A 757 -24.36 21.28 -15.47
N THR A 758 -24.97 20.19 -15.94
CA THR A 758 -26.44 20.00 -15.84
C THR A 758 -26.90 19.44 -14.51
N ILE A 759 -25.98 18.84 -13.73
CA ILE A 759 -26.28 18.12 -12.48
C ILE A 759 -25.74 18.88 -11.27
N ASP A 760 -24.56 19.49 -11.38
CA ASP A 760 -23.91 20.23 -10.31
C ASP A 760 -24.31 21.72 -10.30
N LEU A 761 -24.22 22.34 -9.12
CA LEU A 761 -24.27 23.81 -8.96
C LEU A 761 -22.98 24.52 -9.40
N PHE A 762 -21.98 23.77 -9.87
CA PHE A 762 -20.68 24.28 -10.32
C PHE A 762 -20.67 24.43 -11.85
N ASN A 763 -20.25 25.60 -12.34
CA ASN A 763 -20.17 25.89 -13.77
C ASN A 763 -18.74 25.64 -14.28
N TYR A 764 -18.44 24.41 -14.66
CA TYR A 764 -17.20 24.01 -15.34
C TYR A 764 -17.23 24.51 -16.79
N HIS A 765 -16.98 25.80 -16.99
CA HIS A 765 -17.00 26.42 -18.31
C HIS A 765 -15.72 26.06 -19.10
N LEU A 766 -15.81 25.04 -19.97
CA LEU A 766 -14.79 24.73 -20.96
C LEU A 766 -14.99 25.63 -22.20
N PRO A 767 -14.02 26.48 -22.59
CA PRO A 767 -14.15 27.31 -23.77
C PRO A 767 -14.34 26.51 -25.07
N THR A 768 -14.94 27.14 -26.08
CA THR A 768 -14.98 26.61 -27.45
C THR A 768 -13.84 27.21 -28.26
N PHE A 769 -13.10 26.38 -28.99
CA PHE A 769 -12.11 26.87 -29.93
C PHE A 769 -12.78 27.56 -31.12
N SER A 770 -12.38 28.80 -31.40
CA SER A 770 -12.69 29.47 -32.66
C SER A 770 -11.93 28.83 -33.83
N GLU A 771 -12.38 29.01 -35.08
CA GLU A 771 -11.63 28.49 -36.24
C GLU A 771 -10.19 29.04 -36.30
N GLU A 772 -10.00 30.30 -35.91
CA GLU A 772 -8.69 30.94 -35.81
C GLU A 772 -7.80 30.25 -34.78
N ASP A 773 -8.33 29.98 -33.57
CA ASP A 773 -7.56 29.31 -32.52
C ASP A 773 -7.24 27.86 -32.86
N GLN A 774 -8.16 27.13 -33.53
CA GLN A 774 -7.87 25.78 -34.01
C GLN A 774 -6.71 25.78 -35.00
N GLN A 775 -6.71 26.70 -35.97
CA GLN A 775 -5.63 26.83 -36.94
C GLN A 775 -4.32 27.27 -36.28
N LEU A 776 -4.40 28.16 -35.29
CA LEU A 776 -3.24 28.63 -34.55
C LEU A 776 -2.54 27.48 -33.82
N VAL A 777 -3.28 26.70 -33.02
CA VAL A 777 -2.74 25.69 -32.09
C VAL A 777 -2.41 24.36 -32.78
N LYS A 778 -3.20 23.93 -33.76
CA LYS A 778 -3.01 22.62 -34.38
C LYS A 778 -1.64 22.50 -35.06
N GLY A 779 -0.90 21.45 -34.71
CA GLY A 779 0.39 21.14 -35.31
C GLY A 779 1.55 21.99 -34.79
N THR A 780 1.40 22.67 -33.65
CA THR A 780 2.46 23.53 -33.07
C THR A 780 3.49 22.75 -32.24
N TYR A 781 4.03 21.67 -32.80
CA TYR A 781 5.01 20.81 -32.13
C TYR A 781 6.05 20.25 -33.10
N ASP A 782 7.26 19.99 -32.58
CA ASP A 782 8.28 19.22 -33.31
C ASP A 782 8.53 17.83 -32.72
N PHE A 783 8.11 17.62 -31.48
CA PHE A 783 8.23 16.38 -30.71
C PHE A 783 7.22 16.39 -29.55
N PHE A 784 6.88 15.22 -29.01
CA PHE A 784 6.08 15.09 -27.80
C PHE A 784 7.03 15.02 -26.61
N ALA A 785 6.89 15.90 -25.63
CA ALA A 785 7.71 15.87 -24.43
C ALA A 785 6.84 15.63 -23.21
N LEU A 786 7.27 14.70 -22.36
CA LEU A 786 6.55 14.33 -21.15
C LEU A 786 7.43 14.34 -19.91
N SER A 787 6.83 14.70 -18.79
CA SER A 787 7.35 14.47 -17.45
C SER A 787 6.54 13.34 -16.81
N HIS A 788 7.20 12.28 -16.36
CA HIS A 788 6.54 11.14 -15.74
C HIS A 788 7.28 10.73 -14.47
N PHE A 789 6.57 10.62 -13.36
CA PHE A 789 7.16 10.34 -12.05
C PHE A 789 6.59 9.09 -11.40
N THR A 790 5.29 8.86 -11.54
CA THR A 790 4.57 7.77 -10.86
C THR A 790 3.39 7.26 -11.67
N THR A 791 2.78 6.19 -11.17
CA THR A 791 1.45 5.73 -11.57
C THR A 791 0.49 5.82 -10.39
N SER A 792 -0.75 6.21 -10.66
CA SER A 792 -1.86 6.09 -9.72
C SER A 792 -2.89 5.09 -10.26
N MET A 793 -3.70 4.53 -9.37
CA MET A 793 -4.86 3.74 -9.78
C MET A 793 -6.14 4.52 -9.56
N VAL A 794 -7.15 4.28 -10.40
CA VAL A 794 -8.48 4.90 -10.26
C VAL A 794 -9.57 3.86 -10.18
N TYR A 795 -10.62 4.19 -9.44
CA TYR A 795 -11.87 3.46 -9.47
C TYR A 795 -13.04 4.41 -9.22
N ASP A 796 -14.22 4.02 -9.66
CA ASP A 796 -15.41 4.87 -9.81
C ASP A 796 -16.39 4.81 -8.63
N GLU A 797 -16.06 4.07 -7.58
CA GLU A 797 -16.86 3.96 -6.37
C GLU A 797 -16.32 4.85 -5.24
N VAL A 798 -17.18 5.24 -4.31
CA VAL A 798 -16.79 6.08 -3.16
C VAL A 798 -16.49 5.21 -1.94
N GLU A 799 -15.21 5.04 -1.61
CA GLU A 799 -14.80 4.36 -0.35
C GLU A 799 -14.28 5.35 0.68
N ASP A 800 -13.62 6.42 0.25
CA ASP A 800 -13.13 7.50 1.10
C ASP A 800 -13.49 8.84 0.44
N LYS A 801 -14.42 9.56 1.08
CA LYS A 801 -14.89 10.86 0.58
C LYS A 801 -13.77 11.90 0.48
N TYR A 802 -12.70 11.78 1.27
CA TYR A 802 -11.58 12.72 1.21
C TYR A 802 -10.64 12.46 0.02
N LEU A 803 -10.62 11.24 -0.50
CA LEU A 803 -9.80 10.84 -1.65
C LEU A 803 -10.58 10.87 -2.98
N PHE A 804 -11.90 11.01 -2.90
CA PHE A 804 -12.77 11.11 -4.06
C PHE A 804 -12.64 12.49 -4.73
N LYS A 805 -12.47 12.49 -6.05
CA LYS A 805 -12.38 13.69 -6.88
C LYS A 805 -13.72 13.92 -7.56
N ASP A 806 -14.55 14.77 -6.98
CA ASP A 806 -15.93 15.04 -7.45
C ASP A 806 -15.99 15.39 -8.94
N THR A 807 -15.11 16.27 -9.42
CA THR A 807 -15.05 16.69 -10.84
C THR A 807 -14.83 15.53 -11.81
N LEU A 808 -14.07 14.52 -11.39
CA LEU A 808 -13.69 13.37 -12.21
C LEU A 808 -14.57 12.14 -11.94
N GLU A 809 -15.38 12.17 -10.86
CA GLU A 809 -16.08 11.02 -10.28
C GLU A 809 -15.18 9.78 -10.17
N VAL A 810 -13.99 9.96 -9.61
CA VAL A 810 -13.06 8.85 -9.33
C VAL A 810 -12.41 9.03 -7.98
N GLN A 811 -12.06 7.92 -7.37
CA GLN A 811 -11.13 7.91 -6.26
C GLN A 811 -9.76 7.43 -6.73
N LEU A 812 -8.73 8.20 -6.36
CA LEU A 812 -7.34 7.83 -6.59
C LEU A 812 -6.87 6.91 -5.47
N ILE A 813 -6.35 5.74 -5.82
CA ILE A 813 -5.74 4.78 -4.90
C ILE A 813 -4.37 4.33 -5.41
N SER A 814 -3.64 3.64 -4.55
CA SER A 814 -2.38 2.99 -4.89
C SER A 814 -2.40 1.54 -4.44
N ASP A 815 -1.66 0.70 -5.15
CA ASP A 815 -1.47 -0.68 -4.73
C ASP A 815 -0.54 -0.64 -3.51
N VAL A 816 -1.05 -1.07 -2.36
CA VAL A 816 -0.33 -1.07 -1.08
C VAL A 816 0.89 -2.01 -1.07
N THR A 817 1.12 -2.75 -2.16
CA THR A 817 2.33 -3.57 -2.37
C THR A 817 3.45 -2.86 -3.13
N TRP A 818 3.19 -1.67 -3.70
CA TRP A 818 4.22 -0.88 -4.37
C TRP A 818 5.16 -0.20 -3.37
N ILE A 819 6.42 -0.03 -3.78
CA ILE A 819 7.38 0.75 -3.01
C ILE A 819 6.96 2.22 -3.04
N MET A 820 6.89 2.85 -1.87
CA MET A 820 6.50 4.26 -1.74
C MET A 820 7.72 5.14 -1.48
N SER A 821 7.76 6.31 -2.13
CA SER A 821 8.75 7.36 -1.82
C SER A 821 8.42 8.06 -0.49
N PRO A 822 9.40 8.31 0.40
CA PRO A 822 9.17 8.74 1.79
C PRO A 822 8.45 10.08 2.00
N ARG A 823 8.64 11.08 1.13
CA ARG A 823 8.14 12.45 1.38
C ARG A 823 6.84 12.78 0.66
N ARG A 824 6.66 12.31 -0.57
CA ARG A 824 5.43 12.55 -1.35
C ARG A 824 4.43 11.40 -1.27
N ASN A 825 4.81 10.29 -0.63
CA ASN A 825 4.03 9.05 -0.64
C ASN A 825 3.63 8.66 -2.07
N SER A 826 4.59 8.79 -3.01
CA SER A 826 4.40 8.48 -4.43
C SER A 826 4.88 7.06 -4.73
N PRO A 827 4.07 6.21 -5.36
CA PRO A 827 4.48 4.87 -5.75
C PRO A 827 5.63 4.83 -6.78
N VAL A 828 6.47 3.81 -6.69
CA VAL A 828 7.50 3.49 -7.70
C VAL A 828 6.96 2.41 -8.62
N VAL A 829 6.56 2.80 -9.84
CA VAL A 829 5.82 1.94 -10.79
C VAL A 829 6.45 2.04 -12.19
N PRO A 830 7.56 1.31 -12.44
CA PRO A 830 8.36 1.47 -13.66
C PRO A 830 7.57 1.25 -14.96
N TRP A 831 6.73 0.22 -15.01
CA TRP A 831 5.94 -0.12 -16.21
C TRP A 831 4.92 0.96 -16.58
N GLY A 832 4.61 1.87 -15.66
CA GLY A 832 3.76 3.03 -15.92
C GLY A 832 4.33 3.95 -16.99
N LEU A 833 5.65 4.14 -17.01
CA LEU A 833 6.33 4.93 -18.04
C LEU A 833 6.14 4.29 -19.42
N ARG A 834 6.35 2.98 -19.51
CA ARG A 834 6.14 2.23 -20.75
C ARG A 834 4.70 2.35 -21.26
N LYS A 835 3.71 2.27 -20.36
CA LYS A 835 2.31 2.47 -20.73
C LYS A 835 2.01 3.90 -21.20
N ALA A 836 2.57 4.91 -20.54
CA ALA A 836 2.46 6.30 -20.97
C ALA A 836 3.06 6.50 -22.37
N LEU A 837 4.27 5.97 -22.63
CA LEU A 837 4.92 6.02 -23.94
C LEU A 837 4.08 5.33 -25.03
N ASN A 838 3.54 4.15 -24.74
CA ASN A 838 2.67 3.43 -25.67
C ASN A 838 1.37 4.19 -25.95
N TRP A 839 0.79 4.83 -24.93
CA TRP A 839 -0.40 5.67 -25.09
C TRP A 839 -0.12 6.85 -26.03
N VAL A 840 1.00 7.56 -25.84
CA VAL A 840 1.39 8.66 -26.74
C VAL A 840 1.58 8.15 -28.16
N ALA A 841 2.33 7.05 -28.33
CA ALA A 841 2.61 6.48 -29.65
C ALA A 841 1.34 6.00 -30.37
N SER A 842 0.33 5.50 -29.64
CA SER A 842 -0.93 5.05 -30.23
C SER A 842 -1.85 6.20 -30.63
N HIS A 843 -1.85 7.30 -29.88
CA HIS A 843 -2.72 8.46 -30.12
C HIS A 843 -2.11 9.44 -31.13
N TYR A 844 -0.79 9.65 -31.09
CA TYR A 844 -0.08 10.65 -31.89
C TYR A 844 1.01 9.97 -32.73
N LYS A 845 0.59 9.36 -33.85
CA LYS A 845 1.46 8.53 -34.69
C LYS A 845 2.61 9.32 -35.34
N GLY A 846 3.81 8.76 -35.29
CA GLY A 846 4.99 9.31 -35.98
C GLY A 846 5.66 10.50 -35.28
N VAL A 847 5.22 10.86 -34.07
CA VAL A 847 5.81 11.96 -33.31
C VAL A 847 6.97 11.45 -32.44
N PRO A 848 8.19 12.02 -32.55
CA PRO A 848 9.30 11.68 -31.66
C PRO A 848 8.96 12.01 -30.20
N ILE A 849 9.30 11.13 -29.26
CA ILE A 849 8.96 11.30 -27.84
C ILE A 849 10.22 11.56 -27.00
N TYR A 850 10.16 12.55 -26.12
CA TYR A 850 11.19 12.84 -25.12
C TYR A 850 10.62 12.69 -23.71
N VAL A 851 11.34 11.97 -22.85
CA VAL A 851 11.10 12.00 -21.40
C VAL A 851 11.97 13.11 -20.82
N MET A 852 11.39 14.28 -20.57
CA MET A 852 12.13 15.47 -20.14
C MET A 852 12.37 15.49 -18.63
N ALA A 853 11.49 14.90 -17.84
CA ALA A 853 11.72 14.70 -16.41
C ALA A 853 11.20 13.33 -15.94
N ASN A 854 12.06 12.61 -15.21
CA ASN A 854 11.73 11.35 -14.55
C ASN A 854 12.69 11.20 -13.36
N GLY A 855 12.15 10.91 -12.17
CA GLY A 855 12.96 10.83 -10.97
C GLY A 855 12.16 10.62 -9.69
N VAL A 856 12.87 10.31 -8.62
CA VAL A 856 12.30 10.03 -7.31
C VAL A 856 13.03 10.78 -6.21
N GLN A 857 12.26 11.22 -5.21
CA GLN A 857 12.82 11.79 -3.99
C GLN A 857 13.31 10.68 -3.05
N GLU A 858 14.52 10.85 -2.54
CA GLU A 858 15.17 9.93 -1.59
C GLU A 858 14.86 10.33 -0.13
N ASP A 859 14.96 9.38 0.78
CA ASP A 859 14.93 9.66 2.22
C ASP A 859 16.20 10.41 2.64
N VAL A 860 16.04 11.66 3.12
CA VAL A 860 17.19 12.46 3.61
C VAL A 860 17.86 11.81 4.82
N ALA A 861 17.15 10.96 5.57
CA ALA A 861 17.72 10.21 6.68
C ALA A 861 18.60 9.03 6.25
N ARG A 862 18.61 8.67 4.96
CA ARG A 862 19.41 7.58 4.41
C ARG A 862 20.57 8.14 3.60
N PHE A 863 21.79 7.78 4.01
CA PHE A 863 23.01 8.24 3.35
C PHE A 863 23.25 7.61 1.96
N LYS A 864 22.57 6.50 1.65
CA LYS A 864 22.70 5.78 0.37
C LYS A 864 21.48 6.03 -0.52
N ASP A 865 21.71 6.35 -1.79
CA ASP A 865 20.73 6.65 -2.84
C ASP A 865 20.06 5.40 -3.44
N SER A 866 19.87 4.37 -2.62
CA SER A 866 19.45 3.03 -3.08
C SER A 866 18.06 3.02 -3.72
N LEU A 867 17.12 3.87 -3.28
CA LEU A 867 15.81 3.97 -3.93
C LEU A 867 15.94 4.61 -5.30
N ARG A 868 16.75 5.68 -5.41
CA ARG A 868 16.98 6.36 -6.69
C ARG A 868 17.67 5.44 -7.70
N VAL A 869 18.68 4.68 -7.27
CA VAL A 869 19.36 3.70 -8.14
C VAL A 869 18.37 2.63 -8.62
N TYR A 870 17.56 2.07 -7.72
CA TYR A 870 16.51 1.11 -8.07
C TYR A 870 15.48 1.72 -9.05
N TYR A 871 15.05 2.94 -8.79
CA TYR A 871 14.10 3.67 -9.64
C TYR A 871 14.66 3.85 -11.05
N LEU A 872 15.85 4.44 -11.18
CA LEU A 872 16.47 4.72 -12.47
C LEU A 872 16.70 3.43 -13.26
N TYR A 873 17.24 2.39 -12.63
CA TYR A 873 17.47 1.10 -13.29
C TYR A 873 16.20 0.54 -13.92
N ASN A 874 15.09 0.51 -13.18
CA ASN A 874 13.85 -0.08 -13.66
C ASN A 874 13.10 0.83 -14.64
N TYR A 875 13.01 2.14 -14.41
CA TYR A 875 12.32 3.07 -15.32
C TYR A 875 13.03 3.17 -16.67
N ILE A 876 14.36 3.24 -16.68
CA ILE A 876 15.14 3.23 -17.92
C ILE A 876 14.95 1.90 -18.67
N ASN A 877 14.89 0.77 -17.95
CA ASN A 877 14.65 -0.53 -18.57
C ASN A 877 13.25 -0.62 -19.21
N GLU A 878 12.23 -0.07 -18.54
CA GLU A 878 10.87 -0.03 -19.08
C GLU A 878 10.72 0.93 -20.27
N ALA A 879 11.51 2.00 -20.33
CA ALA A 879 11.59 2.85 -21.51
C ALA A 879 12.31 2.19 -22.70
N LEU A 880 13.22 1.24 -22.43
CA LEU A 880 13.91 0.46 -23.47
C LEU A 880 13.01 -0.63 -24.09
N LYS A 881 12.00 -1.10 -23.36
CA LYS A 881 11.03 -2.13 -23.78
C LYS A 881 9.90 -1.58 -24.64
#